data_AF-A0A8J6ARP0-F1
#
_entry.id   AF-A0A8J6ARP0-F1
#
_cell.length_a   1.000
_cell.length_b   1.000
_cell.length_c   1.000
_cell.angle_alpha   90.00
_cell.angle_beta   90.00
_cell.angle_gamma   90.00
#
_symmetry.space_group_name_H-M   'P 1'
#
loop_
_entity.id
_entity.type
_entity.pdbx_description
1 polymer ?
#
loop_
_entity_poly.entity_id
_entity_poly.type
_entity_poly.pdbx_seq_one_letter_code
_entity_poly.pdbx_strand_id
1 'polypeptide(L)'
;ILYFKISWPEHNSFRYPRPRPVHRSASPSVESPSLLHTLPLELTNLTDLLYWPPTPGDQGDFLASTSPVTCTYHLRGPAQTSYALGDHLEAILVARDHRGRPKTHGGDLFRAQLLGPDLKAGVPGDVQDLENGTYLLSFPLLWAGKAQVQVRLIHSSEAVGVLRKVWREKKATVDFKGYFRGPTGTEETVICNVDAQSTEAEGPTCQYQDVGSGELWFCAQPPTLPCKSLVGHSSGRYLKVTSQHDDALLAGDVTDKVLPQGISPIQIRTAARNSHIALSPPHPCRPGLLAPKPSGFYHQNVWHSLTCSSRSFSTGDSILDCLAGHVVHMMGDSTLRQWWEYLRDTVPSLKPVDLHVTYQAGPLMAILYIRVFWPDSAVTPLPEPHPVCKLSSSLSQKLLELNHLLYWPPTPRDWGDLLASTSPLTSTYRLRDPTQISYALGDHLEAILVARDHRGRPKTHGGDLFRAQLLGPDLKAGVPGDVQDLENGTYLLSFPLLWAGKAQVQVRLIHSSEAVGVLQGIWRDQWATVDFMGYFREPSGHEEIVTCSVNPLLTGEEVSTCYYRDEDSGELWFCARPPTLPCDSLVGHSSGHFWNVTTQHDEALLARNVTGKILPQGVSLIWVAKKNNRNLVLSPPHPCRPGLLAPKPSGFYHQNVWHSLTCSSRSFSTGDSILDCLAGHVVHMMGDSTLRQWWEYLRDTVPSLKPVDLHVTYQAGPLMAVDATRNIVLHWRAHGWPLRSLRTPVASLHSVARELGGLAGGPHTVVVLGLGAHFTTFPPALFAQRLAGIRAAVAALLAREPLTLVVIKLANTGYKSVYGSDWFTLQLNRLLRAAFADLPVAFVDAWEMTSSLAVDDNIHPGRLIVSNEVHFLLSFICPT
;
A
#
# COMPACT_ATOMS: atom_id res chain seq x y z
N ILE A 1 35.54 -28.34 -13.43
CA ILE A 1 34.10 -28.65 -13.21
C ILE A 1 33.46 -28.75 -14.58
N LEU A 2 32.81 -29.89 -14.87
CA LEU A 2 32.17 -30.21 -16.15
C LEU A 2 31.06 -29.20 -16.48
N TYR A 3 31.07 -28.69 -17.72
CA TYR A 3 29.97 -27.92 -18.29
C TYR A 3 28.81 -28.85 -18.64
N PHE A 4 27.66 -28.71 -17.97
CA PHE A 4 26.39 -29.20 -18.50
C PHE A 4 25.72 -28.09 -19.30
N LYS A 5 25.68 -28.29 -20.63
CA LYS A 5 24.87 -27.51 -21.56
C LYS A 5 23.45 -28.07 -21.48
N ILE A 6 22.56 -27.36 -20.80
CA ILE A 6 21.13 -27.71 -20.74
C ILE A 6 20.37 -26.63 -21.52
N SER A 7 19.83 -27.03 -22.66
CA SER A 7 18.87 -26.27 -23.46
C SER A 7 17.45 -26.66 -23.04
N TRP A 8 16.62 -25.69 -22.66
CA TRP A 8 15.17 -25.83 -22.42
C TRP A 8 14.44 -24.55 -22.83
N PRO A 9 13.12 -24.63 -23.10
CA PRO A 9 12.42 -23.84 -24.09
C PRO A 9 11.78 -22.58 -23.50
N GLU A 10 11.37 -21.70 -24.41
CA GLU A 10 10.55 -20.51 -24.19
C GLU A 10 9.37 -20.77 -23.24
N HIS A 11 9.18 -19.93 -22.20
CA HIS A 11 7.91 -19.28 -21.86
C HIS A 11 7.92 -18.51 -20.52
N ASN A 12 7.26 -17.34 -20.58
CA ASN A 12 6.66 -16.46 -19.56
C ASN A 12 7.48 -16.00 -18.34
N SER A 13 7.97 -14.76 -18.43
CA SER A 13 8.66 -14.02 -17.36
C SER A 13 7.75 -12.91 -16.75
N PHE A 14 7.62 -12.91 -15.41
CA PHE A 14 6.84 -11.96 -14.58
C PHE A 14 7.76 -11.05 -13.71
N ARG A 15 7.19 -9.99 -13.11
CA ARG A 15 7.78 -8.63 -12.92
C ARG A 15 7.82 -8.08 -11.48
N TYR A 16 8.55 -6.96 -11.32
CA TYR A 16 8.84 -6.24 -10.07
C TYR A 16 8.31 -4.76 -10.08
N PRO A 17 8.20 -4.06 -8.92
CA PRO A 17 7.66 -2.69 -8.82
C PRO A 17 8.64 -1.57 -9.19
N ARG A 18 8.13 -0.32 -9.34
CA ARG A 18 8.83 0.83 -9.95
C ARG A 18 8.98 2.06 -9.02
N PRO A 19 10.08 2.83 -9.11
CA PRO A 19 10.16 4.24 -8.71
C PRO A 19 9.62 5.20 -9.80
N ARG A 20 9.17 6.41 -9.40
CA ARG A 20 8.51 7.40 -10.28
C ARG A 20 9.54 8.30 -11.01
N PRO A 21 9.32 8.68 -12.29
CA PRO A 21 10.17 9.62 -13.00
C PRO A 21 9.78 11.09 -12.74
N VAL A 22 10.78 11.97 -12.67
CA VAL A 22 10.57 13.43 -12.61
C VAL A 22 10.28 13.96 -14.01
N HIS A 23 9.14 14.65 -14.18
CA HIS A 23 8.86 15.42 -15.40
C HIS A 23 9.73 16.70 -15.39
N ARG A 24 10.93 16.64 -15.99
CA ARG A 24 11.59 17.83 -16.55
C ARG A 24 12.48 17.44 -17.73
N SER A 25 12.34 18.24 -18.78
CA SER A 25 13.07 18.23 -20.04
C SER A 25 14.59 18.11 -19.86
N ALA A 26 15.21 17.39 -20.80
CA ALA A 26 16.64 17.20 -20.97
C ALA A 26 17.49 18.40 -20.51
N SER A 27 18.32 18.19 -19.49
CA SER A 27 19.40 19.07 -19.11
C SER A 27 20.73 18.52 -19.64
N PRO A 28 21.60 19.34 -20.25
CA PRO A 28 22.95 18.92 -20.58
C PRO A 28 23.75 18.67 -19.30
N SER A 29 24.76 17.80 -19.42
CA SER A 29 25.67 17.31 -18.38
C SER A 29 25.90 18.28 -17.20
N VAL A 30 25.20 18.04 -16.10
CA VAL A 30 25.57 18.59 -14.79
C VAL A 30 26.43 17.53 -14.11
N GLU A 31 27.65 17.90 -13.72
CA GLU A 31 28.50 17.08 -12.87
C GLU A 31 27.71 16.68 -11.61
N SER A 32 27.58 15.37 -11.38
CA SER A 32 27.01 14.84 -10.16
C SER A 32 27.79 15.43 -8.97
N PRO A 33 27.14 16.16 -8.04
CA PRO A 33 27.80 16.56 -6.80
C PRO A 33 28.26 15.28 -6.09
N SER A 34 29.51 15.24 -5.66
CA SER A 34 29.98 14.16 -4.79
C SER A 34 29.08 14.11 -3.55
N LEU A 35 28.40 12.98 -3.34
CA LEU A 35 27.53 12.69 -2.20
C LEU A 35 28.18 12.96 -0.82
N LEU A 36 29.51 13.11 -0.79
CA LEU A 36 30.30 13.41 0.40
C LEU A 36 30.20 14.88 0.88
N HIS A 37 29.82 15.84 0.02
CA HIS A 37 29.92 17.27 0.39
C HIS A 37 28.71 17.85 1.16
N THR A 38 27.70 17.03 1.48
CA THR A 38 26.47 17.50 2.16
C THR A 38 26.08 16.67 3.39
N LEU A 39 27.05 15.99 4.01
CA LEU A 39 26.77 15.23 5.23
C LEU A 39 26.82 16.15 6.47
N PRO A 40 25.83 16.07 7.39
CA PRO A 40 25.85 16.77 8.68
C PRO A 40 27.11 16.48 9.49
N LEU A 41 27.51 17.41 10.38
CA LEU A 41 28.73 17.29 11.21
C LEU A 41 28.84 15.97 11.99
N GLU A 42 27.71 15.35 12.33
CA GLU A 42 27.61 14.04 13.01
C GLU A 42 28.17 12.87 12.18
N LEU A 43 28.14 12.96 10.83
CA LEU A 43 28.70 11.94 9.94
C LEU A 43 30.20 12.09 9.67
N THR A 44 30.82 13.24 10.00
CA THR A 44 32.27 13.42 9.86
C THR A 44 33.04 12.37 10.68
N ASN A 45 32.50 12.00 11.85
CA ASN A 45 33.00 10.97 12.77
C ASN A 45 32.91 9.54 12.20
N LEU A 46 32.02 9.29 11.21
CA LEU A 46 31.94 7.97 10.56
C LEU A 46 33.11 7.73 9.59
N THR A 47 33.70 8.78 9.03
CA THR A 47 34.87 8.64 8.15
C THR A 47 36.08 8.15 8.94
N ASP A 48 36.21 8.60 10.20
CA ASP A 48 37.23 8.12 11.13
C ASP A 48 37.01 6.64 11.51
N LEU A 49 35.75 6.18 11.60
CA LEU A 49 35.43 4.76 11.79
C LEU A 49 35.76 3.88 10.58
N LEU A 50 35.86 4.47 9.39
CA LEU A 50 36.25 3.79 8.14
C LEU A 50 37.75 3.93 7.85
N TYR A 51 38.53 4.49 8.77
CA TYR A 51 39.97 4.60 8.60
C TYR A 51 40.59 3.20 8.45
N TRP A 52 41.42 3.07 7.42
CA TRP A 52 42.25 1.90 7.19
C TRP A 52 43.64 2.38 6.78
N PRO A 53 44.73 1.83 7.35
CA PRO A 53 46.08 2.26 7.03
C PRO A 53 46.35 2.22 5.51
N PRO A 54 47.01 3.24 4.93
CA PRO A 54 47.40 3.21 3.53
C PRO A 54 48.50 2.17 3.30
N THR A 55 48.40 1.43 2.20
CA THR A 55 49.45 0.50 1.78
C THR A 55 50.61 1.30 1.16
N PRO A 56 51.87 1.12 1.62
CA PRO A 56 53.03 1.67 0.93
C PRO A 56 53.05 1.18 -0.53
N GLY A 57 53.41 2.07 -1.45
CA GLY A 57 53.38 1.80 -2.89
C GLY A 57 54.43 0.80 -3.34
N ASP A 58 54.24 -0.47 -3.05
CA ASP A 58 55.13 -1.57 -3.45
C ASP A 58 54.91 -1.94 -4.92
N GLN A 59 55.15 -0.99 -5.84
CA GLN A 59 55.36 -1.10 -7.32
C GLN A 59 54.76 -2.31 -8.10
N GLY A 60 53.65 -2.91 -7.69
CA GLY A 60 53.09 -4.12 -8.29
C GLY A 60 53.89 -5.42 -8.08
N ASP A 61 54.75 -5.52 -7.06
CA ASP A 61 55.44 -6.80 -6.74
C ASP A 61 54.55 -7.70 -5.88
N PHE A 62 53.91 -8.69 -6.50
CA PHE A 62 53.11 -9.70 -5.80
C PHE A 62 53.92 -10.46 -4.74
N LEU A 63 55.21 -10.71 -4.93
CA LEU A 63 56.00 -11.44 -3.92
C LEU A 63 56.27 -10.62 -2.66
N ALA A 64 56.05 -9.31 -2.71
CA ALA A 64 56.13 -8.41 -1.55
C ALA A 64 54.81 -8.34 -0.75
N SER A 65 53.70 -8.89 -1.28
CA SER A 65 52.42 -8.94 -0.56
C SER A 65 52.46 -9.94 0.59
N THR A 66 51.59 -9.72 1.57
CA THR A 66 51.50 -10.60 2.73
C THR A 66 51.10 -12.02 2.33
N SER A 67 51.90 -13.00 2.71
CA SER A 67 51.69 -14.40 2.39
C SER A 67 51.10 -15.17 3.57
N PRO A 68 50.00 -15.92 3.38
CA PRO A 68 49.43 -16.72 4.45
C PRO A 68 50.34 -17.89 4.87
N VAL A 69 51.35 -18.26 4.09
CA VAL A 69 52.24 -19.39 4.37
C VAL A 69 53.42 -19.00 5.26
N THR A 70 53.93 -17.79 5.10
CA THR A 70 55.13 -17.32 5.80
C THR A 70 54.81 -16.54 7.07
N CYS A 71 53.59 -16.00 7.20
CA CYS A 71 53.11 -15.34 8.41
C CYS A 71 53.15 -16.28 9.63
N THR A 72 53.43 -15.71 10.79
CA THR A 72 53.60 -16.45 12.05
C THR A 72 52.89 -15.74 13.19
N TYR A 73 52.35 -16.47 14.16
CA TYR A 73 51.81 -15.90 15.40
C TYR A 73 52.24 -16.70 16.63
N HIS A 74 52.49 -15.99 17.73
CA HIS A 74 52.98 -16.56 18.99
C HIS A 74 52.37 -15.84 20.20
N LEU A 75 52.38 -16.47 21.36
CA LEU A 75 51.88 -15.86 22.60
C LEU A 75 52.72 -14.63 22.97
N ARG A 76 52.06 -13.55 23.44
CA ARG A 76 52.75 -12.34 23.89
C ARG A 76 53.61 -12.57 25.13
N GLY A 77 53.17 -13.49 26.00
CA GLY A 77 53.86 -13.90 27.22
C GLY A 77 54.26 -15.38 27.21
N PRO A 78 54.96 -15.85 28.27
CA PRO A 78 55.31 -17.26 28.40
C PRO A 78 54.05 -18.13 28.44
N ALA A 79 54.10 -19.28 27.77
CA ALA A 79 53.01 -20.24 27.79
C ALA A 79 52.75 -20.73 29.22
N GLN A 80 51.50 -20.68 29.65
CA GLN A 80 51.08 -21.23 30.94
C GLN A 80 50.63 -22.69 30.77
N THR A 81 50.80 -23.50 31.82
CA THR A 81 50.30 -24.88 31.82
C THR A 81 48.78 -24.95 31.71
N SER A 82 48.08 -23.94 32.23
CA SER A 82 46.65 -23.75 32.02
C SER A 82 46.20 -22.33 32.39
N TYR A 83 45.14 -21.87 31.75
CA TYR A 83 44.57 -20.51 31.88
C TYR A 83 43.26 -20.55 32.68
N ALA A 84 42.88 -19.46 33.36
CA ALA A 84 41.60 -19.41 34.07
C ALA A 84 40.45 -19.01 33.14
N LEU A 85 39.26 -19.56 33.39
CA LEU A 85 38.02 -19.12 32.75
C LEU A 85 37.74 -17.65 33.09
N GLY A 86 37.45 -16.82 32.10
CA GLY A 86 37.23 -15.38 32.23
C GLY A 86 38.46 -14.51 31.98
N ASP A 87 39.65 -15.10 31.90
CA ASP A 87 40.88 -14.38 31.53
C ASP A 87 40.92 -14.04 30.02
N HIS A 88 41.96 -13.33 29.61
CA HIS A 88 42.26 -13.03 28.21
C HIS A 88 43.58 -13.70 27.78
N LEU A 89 43.59 -14.23 26.56
CA LEU A 89 44.79 -14.71 25.88
C LEU A 89 45.25 -13.65 24.88
N GLU A 90 46.50 -13.22 24.99
CA GLU A 90 47.11 -12.30 24.05
C GLU A 90 48.20 -12.97 23.22
N ALA A 91 48.21 -12.69 21.92
CA ALA A 91 49.20 -13.17 20.97
C ALA A 91 49.66 -12.06 20.04
N ILE A 92 50.90 -12.17 19.54
CA ILE A 92 51.45 -11.28 18.52
C ILE A 92 51.51 -12.05 17.21
N LEU A 93 50.86 -11.52 16.18
CA LEU A 93 51.03 -11.94 14.80
C LEU A 93 52.06 -11.04 14.13
N VAL A 94 52.91 -11.64 13.30
CA VAL A 94 53.90 -10.92 12.50
C VAL A 94 53.64 -11.25 11.03
N ALA A 95 53.18 -10.25 10.29
CA ALA A 95 52.91 -10.35 8.87
C ALA A 95 54.22 -10.45 8.08
N ARG A 96 54.25 -11.33 7.07
CA ARG A 96 55.41 -11.60 6.22
C ARG A 96 55.02 -11.69 4.77
N ASP A 97 55.94 -11.28 3.91
CA ASP A 97 55.77 -11.41 2.47
C ASP A 97 55.98 -12.86 1.98
N HIS A 98 55.77 -13.13 0.68
CA HIS A 98 55.99 -14.46 0.09
C HIS A 98 57.45 -14.93 0.15
N ARG A 99 58.40 -14.03 0.44
CA ARG A 99 59.82 -14.32 0.60
C ARG A 99 60.21 -14.52 2.07
N GLY A 100 59.24 -14.44 3.00
CA GLY A 100 59.44 -14.62 4.43
C GLY A 100 59.97 -13.40 5.18
N ARG A 101 60.04 -12.23 4.53
CA ARG A 101 60.50 -10.97 5.14
C ARG A 101 59.35 -10.33 5.94
N PRO A 102 59.58 -9.86 7.18
CA PRO A 102 58.56 -9.14 7.95
C PRO A 102 58.09 -7.88 7.21
N LYS A 103 56.79 -7.62 7.25
CA LYS A 103 56.22 -6.35 6.77
C LYS A 103 56.62 -5.22 7.72
N THR A 104 56.74 -4.00 7.18
CA THR A 104 57.10 -2.79 7.95
C THR A 104 55.91 -1.85 8.16
N HIS A 105 54.73 -2.28 7.73
CA HIS A 105 53.49 -1.52 7.78
C HIS A 105 52.31 -2.47 8.03
N GLY A 106 51.22 -1.93 8.57
CA GLY A 106 49.97 -2.65 8.76
C GLY A 106 49.07 -2.64 7.51
N GLY A 107 47.78 -2.83 7.75
CA GLY A 107 46.70 -2.76 6.78
C GLY A 107 46.18 -4.11 6.26
N ASP A 108 46.69 -5.23 6.77
CA ASP A 108 46.18 -6.56 6.43
C ASP A 108 44.89 -6.87 7.19
N LEU A 109 43.93 -7.48 6.52
CA LEU A 109 42.69 -7.94 7.15
C LEU A 109 42.87 -9.39 7.63
N PHE A 110 43.11 -9.56 8.92
CA PHE A 110 43.14 -10.88 9.57
C PHE A 110 41.83 -11.19 10.29
N ARG A 111 41.45 -12.46 10.29
CA ARG A 111 40.40 -13.00 11.17
C ARG A 111 41.01 -13.98 12.16
N ALA A 112 40.90 -13.66 13.45
CA ALA A 112 41.38 -14.50 14.53
C ALA A 112 40.20 -15.17 15.26
N GLN A 113 40.33 -16.47 15.58
CA GLN A 113 39.31 -17.23 16.28
C GLN A 113 39.96 -18.14 17.32
N LEU A 114 39.36 -18.23 18.50
CA LEU A 114 39.65 -19.29 19.46
C LEU A 114 38.59 -20.38 19.27
N LEU A 115 39.02 -21.62 19.05
CA LEU A 115 38.15 -22.75 18.71
C LEU A 115 38.30 -23.88 19.73
N GLY A 116 37.19 -24.49 20.14
CA GLY A 116 37.16 -25.73 20.91
C GLY A 116 36.41 -26.81 20.13
N PRO A 117 37.08 -27.54 19.21
CA PRO A 117 36.42 -28.46 18.29
C PRO A 117 35.57 -29.53 18.98
N ASP A 118 36.10 -30.14 20.04
CA ASP A 118 35.42 -31.20 20.80
C ASP A 118 34.13 -30.70 21.47
N LEU A 119 34.09 -29.41 21.82
CA LEU A 119 32.96 -28.75 22.47
C LEU A 119 32.06 -28.01 21.47
N LYS A 120 32.40 -28.03 20.17
CA LYS A 120 31.78 -27.17 19.14
C LYS A 120 31.71 -25.71 19.61
N ALA A 121 32.78 -25.27 20.26
CA ALA A 121 32.89 -23.94 20.85
C ALA A 121 33.73 -23.02 19.97
N GLY A 122 33.42 -21.74 19.99
CA GLY A 122 34.18 -20.76 19.22
C GLY A 122 33.86 -19.33 19.61
N VAL A 123 34.90 -18.49 19.71
CA VAL A 123 34.77 -17.06 19.93
C VAL A 123 35.66 -16.30 18.94
N PRO A 124 35.17 -15.21 18.31
CA PRO A 124 36.03 -14.34 17.52
C PRO A 124 37.02 -13.60 18.44
N GLY A 125 38.29 -13.58 18.03
CA GLY A 125 39.32 -12.77 18.67
C GLY A 125 39.28 -11.34 18.15
N ASP A 126 39.69 -10.39 18.99
CA ASP A 126 39.97 -9.03 18.57
C ASP A 126 41.34 -8.97 17.89
N VAL A 127 41.44 -8.19 16.81
CA VAL A 127 42.66 -8.02 16.02
C VAL A 127 42.96 -6.52 15.97
N GLN A 128 44.02 -6.12 16.64
CA GLN A 128 44.51 -4.75 16.64
C GLN A 128 45.76 -4.67 15.77
N ASP A 129 45.69 -3.86 14.71
CA ASP A 129 46.86 -3.51 13.90
C ASP A 129 47.76 -2.55 14.68
N LEU A 130 49.06 -2.88 14.79
CA LEU A 130 50.06 -2.02 15.43
C LEU A 130 50.80 -1.14 14.41
N GLU A 131 50.33 -1.14 13.16
CA GLU A 131 50.77 -0.33 12.01
C GLU A 131 52.24 -0.50 11.62
N ASN A 132 52.91 -1.53 12.13
CA ASN A 132 54.34 -1.80 11.92
C ASN A 132 54.61 -3.20 11.33
N GLY A 133 53.57 -3.85 10.79
CA GLY A 133 53.62 -5.23 10.29
C GLY A 133 53.38 -6.30 11.37
N THR A 134 53.05 -5.88 12.60
CA THR A 134 52.63 -6.76 13.68
C THR A 134 51.23 -6.42 14.18
N TYR A 135 50.53 -7.44 14.69
CA TYR A 135 49.14 -7.33 15.12
C TYR A 135 48.98 -7.97 16.51
N LEU A 136 48.28 -7.30 17.41
CA LEU A 136 47.89 -7.84 18.71
C LEU A 136 46.56 -8.59 18.56
N LEU A 137 46.57 -9.86 18.91
CA LEU A 137 45.39 -10.72 18.93
C LEU A 137 44.96 -10.94 20.38
N SER A 138 43.68 -10.67 20.69
CA SER A 138 43.13 -10.80 22.04
C SER A 138 41.91 -11.70 22.04
N PHE A 139 41.89 -12.72 22.90
CA PHE A 139 40.80 -13.70 22.99
C PHE A 139 40.28 -13.82 24.42
N PRO A 140 38.98 -13.57 24.68
CA PRO A 140 38.39 -13.90 25.97
C PRO A 140 38.23 -15.42 26.12
N LEU A 141 38.54 -15.95 27.30
CA LEU A 141 38.48 -17.38 27.60
C LEU A 141 37.14 -17.75 28.22
N LEU A 142 36.18 -18.17 27.38
CA LEU A 142 34.75 -18.24 27.74
C LEU A 142 34.21 -19.65 28.02
N TRP A 143 35.01 -20.71 27.83
CA TRP A 143 34.66 -22.10 28.17
C TRP A 143 35.87 -22.84 28.74
N ALA A 144 35.61 -23.84 29.60
CA ALA A 144 36.64 -24.73 30.12
C ALA A 144 36.90 -25.88 29.13
N GLY A 145 38.16 -26.29 28.99
CA GLY A 145 38.56 -27.36 28.06
C GLY A 145 39.77 -27.01 27.20
N LYS A 146 40.04 -27.85 26.20
CA LYS A 146 41.07 -27.58 25.19
C LYS A 146 40.56 -26.52 24.22
N ALA A 147 41.42 -25.55 23.90
CA ALA A 147 41.15 -24.54 22.89
C ALA A 147 42.38 -24.32 22.01
N GLN A 148 42.15 -23.99 20.74
CA GLN A 148 43.19 -23.72 19.75
C GLN A 148 42.94 -22.38 19.08
N VAL A 149 44.00 -21.61 18.89
CA VAL A 149 43.95 -20.36 18.12
C VAL A 149 44.04 -20.70 16.65
N GLN A 150 43.13 -20.16 15.84
CA GLN A 150 43.19 -20.18 14.39
C GLN A 150 43.18 -18.75 13.87
N VAL A 151 44.14 -18.42 13.01
CA VAL A 151 44.20 -17.12 12.34
C VAL A 151 44.16 -17.33 10.84
N ARG A 152 43.36 -16.50 10.16
CA ARG A 152 43.24 -16.47 8.70
C ARG A 152 43.63 -15.10 8.17
N LEU A 153 44.42 -15.09 7.10
CA LEU A 153 44.58 -13.91 6.26
C LEU A 153 43.35 -13.84 5.34
N ILE A 154 42.50 -12.83 5.52
CA ILE A 154 41.33 -12.61 4.66
C ILE A 154 41.77 -11.87 3.41
N HIS A 155 42.43 -10.72 3.57
CA HIS A 155 43.04 -9.94 2.49
C HIS A 155 44.37 -9.38 2.97
N SER A 156 45.41 -9.43 2.14
CA SER A 156 46.65 -8.68 2.41
C SER A 156 46.40 -7.17 2.31
N SER A 157 47.28 -6.37 2.89
CA SER A 157 47.22 -4.90 2.81
C SER A 157 47.24 -4.39 1.36
N GLU A 158 47.87 -5.12 0.44
CA GLU A 158 47.86 -4.85 -1.00
C GLU A 158 46.50 -5.16 -1.63
N ALA A 159 45.90 -6.32 -1.30
CA ALA A 159 44.56 -6.66 -1.74
C ALA A 159 43.51 -5.68 -1.20
N VAL A 160 43.63 -5.25 0.07
CA VAL A 160 42.79 -4.18 0.62
C VAL A 160 43.02 -2.87 -0.12
N GLY A 161 44.26 -2.54 -0.49
CA GLY A 161 44.59 -1.40 -1.34
C GLY A 161 43.85 -1.44 -2.69
N VAL A 162 43.81 -2.60 -3.34
CA VAL A 162 43.03 -2.82 -4.58
C VAL A 162 41.54 -2.57 -4.33
N LEU A 163 40.95 -3.15 -3.27
CA LEU A 163 39.53 -2.98 -2.95
C LEU A 163 39.18 -1.50 -2.68
N ARG A 164 40.04 -0.79 -1.95
CA ARG A 164 39.90 0.65 -1.71
C ARG A 164 40.00 1.47 -2.99
N LYS A 165 40.94 1.12 -3.88
CA LYS A 165 41.08 1.75 -5.19
C LYS A 165 39.81 1.55 -6.02
N VAL A 166 39.30 0.32 -6.10
CA VAL A 166 38.05 0.01 -6.80
C VAL A 166 36.90 0.83 -6.22
N TRP A 167 36.73 0.85 -4.90
CA TRP A 167 35.65 1.60 -4.23
C TRP A 167 35.73 3.12 -4.49
N ARG A 168 36.94 3.69 -4.53
CA ARG A 168 37.12 5.14 -4.72
C ARG A 168 37.05 5.57 -6.19
N GLU A 169 37.60 4.77 -7.09
CA GLU A 169 37.81 5.16 -8.49
C GLU A 169 36.72 4.63 -9.43
N LYS A 170 36.04 3.53 -9.08
CA LYS A 170 35.04 2.90 -9.93
C LYS A 170 33.64 3.31 -9.49
N LYS A 171 32.89 3.86 -10.44
CA LYS A 171 31.51 4.31 -10.22
C LYS A 171 30.52 3.16 -10.12
N ALA A 172 30.81 2.05 -10.80
CA ALA A 172 30.04 0.82 -10.73
C ALA A 172 30.95 -0.41 -10.84
N THR A 173 30.56 -1.48 -10.18
CA THR A 173 31.17 -2.83 -10.28
C THR A 173 30.19 -3.85 -10.84
N VAL A 174 28.91 -3.48 -10.96
CA VAL A 174 27.82 -4.27 -11.48
C VAL A 174 26.92 -3.35 -12.29
N ASP A 175 26.48 -3.84 -13.43
CA ASP A 175 25.39 -3.23 -14.18
C ASP A 175 24.07 -3.92 -13.87
N PHE A 176 22.97 -3.18 -13.93
CA PHE A 176 21.62 -3.69 -13.76
C PHE A 176 20.87 -3.66 -15.08
N LYS A 177 19.98 -4.62 -15.30
CA LYS A 177 19.08 -4.61 -16.46
C LYS A 177 17.76 -3.96 -16.06
N GLY A 178 17.35 -2.91 -16.77
CA GLY A 178 16.00 -2.34 -16.67
C GLY A 178 15.10 -2.87 -17.78
N TYR A 179 13.90 -3.30 -17.41
CA TYR A 179 12.91 -3.82 -18.35
C TYR A 179 11.84 -2.77 -18.62
N PHE A 180 11.58 -2.44 -19.87
CA PHE A 180 10.58 -1.48 -20.28
C PHE A 180 9.50 -2.19 -21.09
N ARG A 181 8.22 -1.89 -20.84
CA ARG A 181 7.12 -2.41 -21.68
C ARG A 181 6.15 -1.33 -22.10
N GLY A 182 5.78 -1.41 -23.39
CA GLY A 182 4.76 -0.59 -24.01
C GLY A 182 3.35 -1.17 -23.81
N PRO A 183 2.31 -0.36 -24.07
CA PRO A 183 0.91 -0.77 -23.91
C PRO A 183 0.50 -1.90 -24.87
N THR A 184 1.22 -2.08 -25.99
CA THR A 184 1.01 -3.16 -26.97
C THR A 184 1.78 -4.44 -26.64
N GLY A 185 2.47 -4.48 -25.50
CA GLY A 185 3.28 -5.63 -25.07
C GLY A 185 4.72 -5.64 -25.60
N THR A 186 5.15 -4.62 -26.37
CA THR A 186 6.56 -4.47 -26.77
C THR A 186 7.47 -4.35 -25.56
N GLU A 187 8.63 -5.00 -25.58
CA GLU A 187 9.60 -4.97 -24.48
C GLU A 187 10.98 -4.53 -24.95
N GLU A 188 11.63 -3.69 -24.14
CA GLU A 188 13.01 -3.25 -24.35
C GLU A 188 13.79 -3.44 -23.05
N THR A 189 15.06 -3.81 -23.18
CA THR A 189 15.96 -3.96 -22.03
C THR A 189 17.14 -3.04 -22.19
N VAL A 190 17.47 -2.29 -21.15
CA VAL A 190 18.55 -1.30 -21.12
C VAL A 190 19.39 -1.47 -19.86
N ILE A 191 20.57 -0.83 -19.82
CA ILE A 191 21.41 -0.81 -18.63
C ILE A 191 20.94 0.28 -17.68
N CYS A 192 20.89 -0.04 -16.39
CA CYS A 192 20.57 0.85 -15.29
C CYS A 192 21.65 0.81 -14.21
N ASN A 193 21.78 1.90 -13.48
CA ASN A 193 22.72 2.02 -12.37
C ASN A 193 22.33 3.16 -11.40
N VAL A 194 23.01 3.23 -10.25
CA VAL A 194 22.85 4.33 -9.27
C VAL A 194 23.52 5.63 -9.74
N ASP A 195 24.42 5.54 -10.71
CA ASP A 195 25.11 6.68 -11.34
C ASP A 195 24.81 6.73 -12.84
N ALA A 196 24.43 7.90 -13.34
CA ALA A 196 24.02 8.10 -14.73
C ALA A 196 25.14 7.74 -15.73
N GLN A 197 26.41 8.01 -15.39
CA GLN A 197 27.55 7.71 -16.27
C GLN A 197 27.83 6.20 -16.36
N SER A 198 27.33 5.43 -15.41
CA SER A 198 27.47 3.98 -15.35
C SER A 198 26.36 3.23 -16.11
N THR A 199 25.57 3.94 -16.93
CA THR A 199 24.51 3.34 -17.76
C THR A 199 24.97 2.98 -19.17
N GLU A 200 26.23 3.23 -19.52
CA GLU A 200 26.81 3.07 -20.87
C GLU A 200 26.04 3.82 -21.98
N ALA A 201 25.17 4.77 -21.62
CA ALA A 201 24.36 5.51 -22.57
C ALA A 201 25.20 6.58 -23.29
N GLU A 202 25.26 6.49 -24.62
CA GLU A 202 25.77 7.59 -25.47
C GLU A 202 24.73 8.72 -25.66
N GLY A 203 23.50 8.49 -25.20
CA GLY A 203 22.34 9.37 -25.36
C GLY A 203 21.65 9.74 -24.04
N PRO A 204 20.38 10.20 -24.08
CA PRO A 204 19.65 10.59 -22.88
C PRO A 204 19.44 9.43 -21.92
N THR A 205 19.41 9.75 -20.62
CA THR A 205 19.12 8.81 -19.54
C THR A 205 17.79 9.11 -18.88
N CYS A 206 17.10 8.06 -18.46
CA CYS A 206 15.93 8.14 -17.60
C CYS A 206 16.38 8.24 -16.15
N GLN A 207 15.91 9.26 -15.43
CA GLN A 207 16.11 9.44 -14.00
C GLN A 207 14.83 9.09 -13.23
N TYR A 208 14.98 8.24 -12.22
CA TYR A 208 13.95 7.89 -11.25
C TYR A 208 14.41 8.34 -9.89
N GLN A 209 13.55 9.04 -9.17
CA GLN A 209 13.82 9.48 -7.81
C GLN A 209 12.77 8.87 -6.90
N ASP A 210 13.22 8.18 -5.85
CA ASP A 210 12.32 7.77 -4.79
C ASP A 210 11.82 9.02 -4.05
N VAL A 211 10.51 9.11 -3.90
CA VAL A 211 9.85 10.33 -3.43
C VAL A 211 10.03 10.52 -1.92
N GLY A 212 10.18 9.43 -1.17
CA GLY A 212 10.36 9.49 0.28
C GLY A 212 11.82 9.70 0.69
N SER A 213 12.73 8.88 0.16
CA SER A 213 14.15 8.88 0.51
C SER A 213 15.00 9.84 -0.33
N GLY A 214 14.50 10.27 -1.50
CA GLY A 214 15.27 11.05 -2.47
C GLY A 214 16.30 10.24 -3.25
N GLU A 215 16.39 8.92 -3.05
CA GLU A 215 17.34 8.04 -3.73
C GLU A 215 17.17 8.09 -5.25
N LEU A 216 18.30 8.09 -5.96
CA LEU A 216 18.34 8.21 -7.42
C LEU A 216 18.68 6.89 -8.09
N TRP A 217 17.95 6.60 -9.17
CA TRP A 217 18.17 5.46 -10.04
C TRP A 217 18.14 5.92 -11.50
N PHE A 218 19.09 5.44 -12.29
CA PHE A 218 19.23 5.84 -13.68
C PHE A 218 19.16 4.64 -14.61
N CYS A 219 18.56 4.83 -15.78
CA CYS A 219 18.60 3.86 -16.87
C CYS A 219 18.93 4.58 -18.18
N ALA A 220 19.62 3.91 -19.10
CA ALA A 220 19.68 4.41 -20.48
C ALA A 220 18.26 4.54 -21.05
N GLN A 221 17.98 5.58 -21.83
CA GLN A 221 16.65 5.73 -22.42
C GLN A 221 16.40 4.63 -23.47
N PRO A 222 15.28 3.90 -23.39
CA PRO A 222 14.96 2.89 -24.39
C PRO A 222 14.76 3.51 -25.78
N PRO A 223 15.18 2.85 -26.88
CA PRO A 223 15.03 3.37 -28.23
C PRO A 223 13.62 3.79 -28.64
N THR A 224 12.58 3.04 -28.23
CA THR A 224 11.19 3.35 -28.65
C THR A 224 10.23 3.56 -27.49
N LEU A 225 10.59 3.15 -26.27
CA LEU A 225 9.72 3.27 -25.11
C LEU A 225 10.07 4.49 -24.23
N PRO A 226 9.06 5.19 -23.68
CA PRO A 226 9.30 6.32 -22.78
C PRO A 226 9.83 5.84 -21.43
N CYS A 227 10.53 6.72 -20.69
CA CYS A 227 11.05 6.40 -19.34
C CYS A 227 9.98 5.87 -18.37
N LYS A 228 8.74 6.38 -18.50
CA LYS A 228 7.59 5.89 -17.74
C LYS A 228 7.17 4.44 -18.08
N SER A 229 7.91 3.70 -18.89
CA SER A 229 7.65 2.30 -19.23
C SER A 229 8.52 1.30 -18.47
N LEU A 230 9.45 1.71 -17.60
CA LEU A 230 10.28 0.80 -16.77
C LEU A 230 9.44 -0.04 -15.83
N VAL A 231 9.24 -1.34 -16.06
CA VAL A 231 8.38 -2.27 -15.28
C VAL A 231 9.13 -3.14 -14.26
N GLY A 232 10.41 -2.90 -14.04
CA GLY A 232 11.23 -3.71 -13.14
C GLY A 232 12.68 -3.75 -13.57
N HIS A 233 13.51 -4.41 -12.76
CA HIS A 233 14.93 -4.56 -13.03
C HIS A 233 15.45 -5.92 -12.53
N SER A 234 16.67 -6.28 -12.95
CA SER A 234 17.43 -7.40 -12.39
C SER A 234 18.92 -7.06 -12.31
N SER A 235 19.68 -7.90 -11.61
CA SER A 235 21.14 -7.88 -11.78
C SER A 235 21.52 -8.17 -13.24
N GLY A 236 22.57 -7.50 -13.69
CA GLY A 236 23.17 -7.67 -15.01
C GLY A 236 24.49 -8.41 -14.91
N ARG A 237 25.58 -7.78 -15.34
CA ARG A 237 26.92 -8.38 -15.37
C ARG A 237 27.82 -7.74 -14.32
N TYR A 238 28.74 -8.53 -13.79
CA TYR A 238 29.88 -8.00 -13.03
C TYR A 238 30.87 -7.38 -14.00
N LEU A 239 31.22 -6.11 -13.77
CA LEU A 239 32.14 -5.36 -14.61
C LEU A 239 33.58 -5.76 -14.32
N LYS A 240 34.40 -5.83 -15.37
CA LYS A 240 35.84 -6.07 -15.22
C LYS A 240 36.52 -4.78 -14.75
N VAL A 241 36.65 -4.64 -13.42
CA VAL A 241 37.22 -3.44 -12.77
C VAL A 241 38.65 -3.63 -12.25
N THR A 242 39.15 -4.86 -12.26
CA THR A 242 40.48 -5.26 -11.81
C THR A 242 41.42 -5.57 -12.97
N SER A 243 42.71 -5.28 -12.80
CA SER A 243 43.79 -5.75 -13.67
C SER A 243 44.15 -7.22 -13.38
N GLN A 244 45.00 -7.82 -14.22
CA GLN A 244 45.50 -9.18 -13.99
C GLN A 244 46.32 -9.27 -12.69
N HIS A 245 47.05 -8.20 -12.32
CA HIS A 245 47.80 -8.15 -11.07
C HIS A 245 46.85 -8.07 -9.86
N ASP A 246 45.82 -7.25 -9.94
CA ASP A 246 44.78 -7.13 -8.91
C ASP A 246 44.07 -8.48 -8.68
N ASP A 247 43.77 -9.21 -9.76
CA ASP A 247 43.17 -10.54 -9.67
C ASP A 247 44.07 -11.53 -8.93
N ALA A 248 45.39 -11.46 -9.09
CA ALA A 248 46.33 -12.32 -8.39
C ALA A 248 46.32 -12.04 -6.88
N LEU A 249 46.20 -10.76 -6.47
CA LEU A 249 46.08 -10.38 -5.06
C LEU A 249 44.74 -10.78 -4.42
N LEU A 250 43.69 -10.85 -5.23
CA LEU A 250 42.34 -11.26 -4.81
C LEU A 250 42.06 -12.75 -5.05
N ALA A 251 43.04 -13.51 -5.52
CA ALA A 251 42.87 -14.91 -5.86
C ALA A 251 42.60 -15.76 -4.61
N GLY A 252 41.78 -16.79 -4.78
CA GLY A 252 41.36 -17.68 -3.70
C GLY A 252 42.47 -18.55 -3.12
N ASP A 253 43.68 -18.55 -3.68
CA ASP A 253 44.86 -19.23 -3.16
C ASP A 253 45.67 -18.36 -2.17
N VAL A 254 45.46 -17.04 -2.17
CA VAL A 254 46.07 -16.09 -1.21
C VAL A 254 45.09 -15.44 -0.24
N THR A 255 43.79 -15.41 -0.58
CA THR A 255 42.71 -14.89 0.27
C THR A 255 42.00 -15.98 1.07
N ASP A 256 41.45 -15.60 2.23
CA ASP A 256 40.82 -16.50 3.22
C ASP A 256 41.62 -17.79 3.51
N LYS A 257 42.91 -17.63 3.79
CA LYS A 257 43.83 -18.74 4.09
C LYS A 257 44.20 -18.81 5.55
N VAL A 258 44.18 -20.04 6.08
CA VAL A 258 44.64 -20.35 7.44
C VAL A 258 46.17 -20.26 7.49
N LEU A 259 46.70 -19.61 8.53
CA LEU A 259 48.13 -19.50 8.78
C LEU A 259 48.71 -20.82 9.34
N PRO A 260 49.87 -21.33 8.86
CA PRO A 260 50.39 -22.65 9.20
C PRO A 260 51.14 -22.72 10.53
N GLN A 261 51.83 -21.64 10.95
CA GLN A 261 52.57 -21.61 12.20
C GLN A 261 51.77 -20.90 13.29
N GLY A 262 51.53 -21.58 14.41
CA GLY A 262 50.66 -21.08 15.46
C GLY A 262 50.98 -21.54 16.88
N ILE A 263 50.03 -21.22 17.76
CA ILE A 263 50.09 -21.48 19.20
C ILE A 263 49.63 -22.91 19.46
N SER A 264 50.40 -23.67 20.24
CA SER A 264 49.99 -25.02 20.67
C SER A 264 48.65 -24.97 21.43
N PRO A 265 47.80 -26.01 21.34
CA PRO A 265 46.53 -26.03 22.05
C PRO A 265 46.69 -25.71 23.55
N ILE A 266 45.86 -24.79 24.03
CA ILE A 266 45.85 -24.34 25.43
C ILE A 266 44.78 -25.08 26.22
N GLN A 267 44.97 -25.16 27.54
CA GLN A 267 44.00 -25.74 28.46
C GLN A 267 43.39 -24.64 29.34
N ILE A 268 42.06 -24.50 29.32
CA ILE A 268 41.31 -23.56 30.16
C ILE A 268 40.69 -24.32 31.34
N ARG A 269 40.94 -23.85 32.57
CA ARG A 269 40.45 -24.45 33.82
C ARG A 269 39.03 -24.02 34.14
N THR A 270 38.27 -24.91 34.76
CA THR A 270 36.96 -24.59 35.35
C THR A 270 37.07 -23.50 36.41
N ALA A 271 36.06 -22.64 36.51
CA ALA A 271 36.02 -21.64 37.57
C ALA A 271 35.71 -22.27 38.95
N ALA A 272 36.00 -21.54 40.02
CA ALA A 272 35.88 -21.99 41.42
C ALA A 272 34.47 -22.47 41.86
N ARG A 273 33.43 -22.26 41.04
CA ARG A 273 32.04 -22.71 41.29
C ARG A 273 31.61 -23.92 40.45
N ASN A 274 32.54 -24.71 39.91
CA ASN A 274 32.26 -25.81 38.97
C ASN A 274 31.50 -25.38 37.69
N SER A 275 31.58 -24.10 37.31
CA SER A 275 31.04 -23.64 36.03
C SER A 275 32.03 -23.92 34.90
N HIS A 276 31.54 -24.57 33.85
CA HIS A 276 32.32 -24.90 32.65
C HIS A 276 32.25 -23.82 31.56
N ILE A 277 31.45 -22.78 31.77
CA ILE A 277 31.21 -21.69 30.82
C ILE A 277 31.18 -20.35 31.57
N ALA A 278 31.61 -19.28 30.90
CA ALA A 278 31.48 -17.93 31.43
C ALA A 278 29.99 -17.57 31.60
N LEU A 279 29.64 -16.90 32.70
CA LEU A 279 28.24 -16.55 33.01
C LEU A 279 27.73 -15.50 32.03
N SER A 280 26.58 -15.75 31.41
CA SER A 280 25.83 -14.73 30.65
C SER A 280 25.33 -13.63 31.60
N PRO A 281 25.14 -12.39 31.10
CA PRO A 281 24.56 -11.32 31.90
C PRO A 281 23.16 -11.71 32.41
N PRO A 282 22.80 -11.38 33.66
CA PRO A 282 21.55 -11.83 34.27
C PRO A 282 20.31 -11.07 33.77
N HIS A 283 20.49 -9.96 33.04
CA HIS A 283 19.38 -9.10 32.64
C HIS A 283 18.76 -9.56 31.31
N PRO A 284 17.43 -9.41 31.15
CA PRO A 284 16.74 -9.78 29.93
C PRO A 284 17.15 -8.89 28.75
N CYS A 285 17.08 -9.46 27.55
CA CYS A 285 17.33 -8.70 26.33
C CYS A 285 16.26 -7.63 26.12
N ARG A 286 16.71 -6.40 25.87
CA ARG A 286 15.85 -5.23 25.57
C ARG A 286 16.53 -4.32 24.54
N PRO A 287 15.77 -3.47 23.83
CA PRO A 287 16.35 -2.50 22.91
C PRO A 287 17.34 -1.54 23.60
N GLY A 288 18.34 -1.04 22.86
CA GLY A 288 19.28 -0.01 23.33
C GLY A 288 20.45 -0.52 24.19
N LEU A 289 20.67 -1.83 24.29
CA LEU A 289 21.84 -2.37 25.01
C LEU A 289 23.11 -2.26 24.15
N LEU A 290 24.20 -1.78 24.75
CA LEU A 290 25.52 -1.76 24.12
C LEU A 290 26.11 -3.17 24.09
N ALA A 291 26.48 -3.64 22.90
CA ALA A 291 27.11 -4.95 22.74
C ALA A 291 28.63 -4.85 22.97
N PRO A 292 29.22 -5.70 23.83
CA PRO A 292 30.67 -5.79 23.95
C PRO A 292 31.28 -6.39 22.67
N LYS A 293 32.61 -6.24 22.49
CA LYS A 293 33.38 -6.93 21.45
C LYS A 293 34.25 -8.01 22.12
N PRO A 294 34.03 -9.31 21.86
CA PRO A 294 32.96 -9.88 21.02
C PRO A 294 31.58 -9.84 21.72
N SER A 295 30.50 -9.88 20.94
CA SER A 295 29.11 -9.80 21.46
C SER A 295 28.60 -11.13 22.04
N GLY A 296 29.34 -12.21 21.84
CA GLY A 296 28.95 -13.56 22.23
C GLY A 296 29.94 -14.61 21.74
N PHE A 297 29.60 -15.87 21.97
CA PHE A 297 30.39 -17.04 21.61
C PHE A 297 29.53 -18.28 21.42
N TYR A 298 30.03 -19.25 20.66
CA TYR A 298 29.42 -20.57 20.56
C TYR A 298 29.95 -21.51 21.63
N HIS A 299 29.07 -22.34 22.18
CA HIS A 299 29.41 -23.52 22.97
C HIS A 299 28.35 -24.60 22.71
N GLN A 300 28.76 -25.83 22.38
CA GLN A 300 27.84 -26.93 22.03
C GLN A 300 26.80 -26.57 20.95
N ASN A 301 27.21 -25.85 19.90
CA ASN A 301 26.35 -25.30 18.83
C ASN A 301 25.31 -24.25 19.26
N VAL A 302 25.35 -23.77 20.51
CA VAL A 302 24.46 -22.71 20.99
C VAL A 302 25.21 -21.39 21.06
N TRP A 303 24.62 -20.31 20.54
CA TRP A 303 25.15 -18.97 20.69
C TRP A 303 24.78 -18.41 22.06
N HIS A 304 25.79 -17.98 22.82
CA HIS A 304 25.65 -17.33 24.11
C HIS A 304 25.96 -15.85 23.97
N SER A 305 24.98 -14.99 24.28
CA SER A 305 25.19 -13.54 24.28
C SER A 305 25.97 -13.09 25.53
N LEU A 306 26.93 -12.18 25.31
CA LEU A 306 27.59 -11.41 26.36
C LEU A 306 26.90 -10.06 26.63
N THR A 307 25.87 -9.73 25.84
CA THR A 307 25.08 -8.51 25.97
C THR A 307 23.92 -8.68 26.94
N CYS A 308 23.19 -9.79 26.85
CA CYS A 308 21.99 -10.06 27.65
C CYS A 308 21.73 -11.56 27.82
N SER A 309 20.73 -11.90 28.65
CA SER A 309 20.28 -13.29 28.83
C SER A 309 19.45 -13.76 27.63
N SER A 310 20.12 -14.26 26.59
CA SER A 310 19.49 -14.83 25.39
C SER A 310 18.82 -16.19 25.67
N ARG A 311 17.67 -16.44 25.05
CA ARG A 311 16.96 -17.74 25.10
C ARG A 311 17.19 -18.53 23.80
N SER A 312 17.21 -19.86 23.91
CA SER A 312 17.25 -20.77 22.77
C SER A 312 15.88 -21.41 22.55
N PHE A 313 15.46 -21.52 21.30
CA PHE A 313 14.19 -22.13 20.90
C PHE A 313 14.48 -23.40 20.11
N SER A 314 14.20 -24.56 20.70
CA SER A 314 14.56 -25.87 20.14
C SER A 314 13.41 -26.57 19.41
N THR A 315 12.19 -26.03 19.47
CA THR A 315 10.98 -26.61 18.88
C THR A 315 10.14 -25.56 18.19
N GLY A 316 9.39 -25.96 17.16
CA GLY A 316 8.44 -25.08 16.48
C GLY A 316 7.41 -24.46 17.43
N ASP A 317 6.92 -25.22 18.41
CA ASP A 317 5.96 -24.73 19.42
C ASP A 317 6.55 -23.61 20.29
N SER A 318 7.81 -23.76 20.73
CA SER A 318 8.47 -22.70 21.52
C SER A 318 8.67 -21.40 20.72
N ILE A 319 8.86 -21.50 19.41
CA ILE A 319 8.94 -20.36 18.50
C ILE A 319 7.54 -19.72 18.36
N LEU A 320 6.50 -20.53 18.16
CA LEU A 320 5.12 -20.04 18.07
C LEU A 320 4.68 -19.32 19.33
N ASP A 321 4.93 -19.88 20.50
CA ASP A 321 4.59 -19.26 21.78
C ASP A 321 5.31 -17.92 21.95
N CYS A 322 6.55 -17.80 21.46
CA CYS A 322 7.30 -16.55 21.48
C CYS A 322 6.72 -15.49 20.52
N LEU A 323 6.25 -15.93 19.35
CA LEU A 323 5.71 -15.05 18.31
C LEU A 323 4.22 -14.75 18.50
N ALA A 324 3.54 -15.46 19.40
CA ALA A 324 2.10 -15.35 19.62
C ALA A 324 1.69 -13.89 19.88
N GLY A 325 0.65 -13.43 19.17
CA GLY A 325 0.12 -12.07 19.29
C GLY A 325 0.96 -10.98 18.61
N HIS A 326 2.08 -11.30 17.97
CA HIS A 326 2.95 -10.32 17.31
C HIS A 326 2.78 -10.33 15.79
N VAL A 327 2.90 -9.14 15.19
CA VAL A 327 3.11 -8.98 13.75
C VAL A 327 4.60 -8.74 13.52
N VAL A 328 5.26 -9.63 12.79
CA VAL A 328 6.71 -9.54 12.51
C VAL A 328 6.93 -9.04 11.08
N HIS A 329 7.50 -7.85 10.96
CA HIS A 329 7.96 -7.30 9.68
C HIS A 329 9.43 -7.66 9.48
N MET A 330 9.76 -8.31 8.36
CA MET A 330 11.14 -8.66 8.00
C MET A 330 11.55 -7.87 6.75
N MET A 331 12.49 -6.94 6.86
CA MET A 331 12.94 -6.12 5.73
C MET A 331 14.46 -6.22 5.62
N GLY A 332 14.96 -6.74 4.50
CA GLY A 332 16.39 -6.97 4.34
C GLY A 332 16.74 -7.71 3.06
N ASP A 333 18.01 -8.07 2.94
CA ASP A 333 18.53 -8.82 1.80
C ASP A 333 18.36 -10.34 1.95
N SER A 334 19.07 -11.09 1.11
CA SER A 334 19.04 -12.56 1.11
C SER A 334 19.43 -13.20 2.46
N THR A 335 20.14 -12.50 3.34
CA THR A 335 20.53 -13.01 4.67
C THR A 335 19.35 -13.00 5.64
N LEU A 336 18.52 -11.96 5.61
CA LEU A 336 17.29 -11.93 6.39
C LEU A 336 16.23 -12.85 5.79
N ARG A 337 16.23 -13.05 4.46
CA ARG A 337 15.38 -14.07 3.82
C ARG A 337 15.62 -15.46 4.39
N GLN A 338 16.87 -15.82 4.71
CA GLN A 338 17.15 -17.11 5.35
C GLN A 338 16.44 -17.26 6.70
N TRP A 339 16.24 -16.18 7.46
CA TRP A 339 15.48 -16.23 8.72
C TRP A 339 14.00 -16.53 8.45
N TRP A 340 13.43 -15.89 7.44
CA TRP A 340 12.07 -16.17 7.00
C TRP A 340 11.91 -17.64 6.56
N GLU A 341 12.84 -18.15 5.75
CA GLU A 341 12.82 -19.53 5.25
C GLU A 341 12.96 -20.53 6.39
N TYR A 342 13.86 -20.25 7.34
CA TYR A 342 14.01 -21.05 8.55
C TYR A 342 12.72 -21.10 9.36
N LEU A 343 12.05 -19.95 9.60
CA LEU A 343 10.79 -19.93 10.34
C LEU A 343 9.68 -20.70 9.61
N ARG A 344 9.55 -20.51 8.29
CA ARG A 344 8.62 -21.25 7.43
C ARG A 344 8.86 -22.77 7.55
N ASP A 345 10.12 -23.20 7.43
CA ASP A 345 10.47 -24.62 7.35
C ASP A 345 10.45 -25.31 8.73
N THR A 346 10.70 -24.55 9.80
CA THR A 346 10.77 -25.08 11.19
C THR A 346 9.42 -25.07 11.90
N VAL A 347 8.49 -24.19 11.49
CA VAL A 347 7.19 -23.99 12.13
C VAL A 347 6.07 -24.40 11.17
N PRO A 348 5.58 -25.65 11.22
CA PRO A 348 4.66 -26.20 10.20
C PRO A 348 3.32 -25.46 10.07
N SER A 349 2.90 -24.71 11.10
CA SER A 349 1.67 -23.91 11.08
C SER A 349 1.84 -22.57 10.35
N LEU A 350 3.07 -22.09 10.13
CA LEU A 350 3.36 -20.90 9.33
C LEU A 350 3.33 -21.27 7.83
N LYS A 351 2.12 -21.43 7.30
CA LYS A 351 1.92 -21.72 5.88
C LYS A 351 2.12 -20.45 5.05
N PRO A 352 3.01 -20.46 4.04
CA PRO A 352 3.13 -19.35 3.12
C PRO A 352 1.84 -19.25 2.29
N VAL A 353 1.42 -18.02 2.00
CA VAL A 353 0.43 -17.76 0.96
C VAL A 353 1.20 -17.43 -0.30
N ASP A 354 1.13 -18.29 -1.30
CA ASP A 354 1.75 -18.02 -2.58
C ASP A 354 0.87 -17.04 -3.35
N LEU A 355 1.22 -15.76 -3.33
CA LEU A 355 0.47 -14.70 -4.01
C LEU A 355 0.66 -14.69 -5.53
N HIS A 356 1.08 -15.81 -6.12
CA HIS A 356 1.40 -15.96 -7.55
C HIS A 356 2.37 -14.89 -8.08
N VAL A 357 3.27 -14.44 -7.21
CA VAL A 357 4.46 -13.68 -7.60
C VAL A 357 5.50 -14.70 -8.04
N THR A 358 5.28 -15.34 -9.19
CA THR A 358 6.20 -16.37 -9.69
C THR A 358 7.51 -15.76 -10.17
N TYR A 359 8.60 -16.18 -9.53
CA TYR A 359 9.98 -15.88 -9.83
C TYR A 359 10.48 -16.70 -11.03
N GLN A 360 11.12 -16.06 -12.00
CA GLN A 360 12.28 -16.65 -12.66
C GLN A 360 13.53 -16.09 -12.01
N ALA A 361 14.02 -16.80 -11.01
CA ALA A 361 15.38 -16.66 -10.56
C ALA A 361 16.10 -17.97 -10.86
N GLY A 362 17.24 -17.89 -11.54
CA GLY A 362 18.23 -18.96 -11.45
C GLY A 362 18.55 -19.26 -9.98
N PRO A 363 19.15 -20.42 -9.67
CA PRO A 363 19.18 -21.06 -8.34
C PRO A 363 19.88 -20.28 -7.18
N LEU A 364 20.08 -18.96 -7.28
CA LEU A 364 20.78 -18.17 -6.27
C LEU A 364 20.08 -16.88 -5.79
N MET A 365 18.99 -16.37 -6.37
CA MET A 365 18.41 -15.08 -5.91
C MET A 365 16.90 -14.92 -6.11
N ALA A 366 16.10 -15.12 -5.07
CA ALA A 366 14.69 -14.68 -5.02
C ALA A 366 14.53 -13.52 -4.01
N ILE A 367 13.95 -12.40 -4.44
CA ILE A 367 13.70 -11.17 -3.64
C ILE A 367 12.18 -10.92 -3.54
N LEU A 368 11.63 -10.97 -2.33
CA LEU A 368 10.24 -10.61 -2.03
C LEU A 368 10.13 -9.14 -1.62
N TYR A 369 9.11 -8.44 -2.14
CA TYR A 369 8.85 -7.04 -1.85
C TYR A 369 8.25 -6.88 -0.44
N ILE A 370 8.90 -6.07 0.41
CA ILE A 370 8.30 -5.54 1.65
C ILE A 370 8.51 -4.03 1.68
N ARG A 371 7.42 -3.34 2.01
CA ARG A 371 7.31 -1.89 2.12
C ARG A 371 8.12 -1.40 3.32
N VAL A 372 9.14 -0.59 3.08
CA VAL A 372 9.93 0.05 4.14
C VAL A 372 9.20 1.30 4.63
N PHE A 373 9.00 1.42 5.94
CA PHE A 373 8.61 2.66 6.61
C PHE A 373 9.82 3.14 7.42
N TRP A 374 10.29 4.34 7.14
CA TRP A 374 11.24 5.06 7.99
C TRP A 374 10.49 6.17 8.75
N PRO A 375 10.72 6.33 10.05
CA PRO A 375 10.43 7.58 10.75
C PRO A 375 11.61 8.53 10.52
N ASP A 376 11.41 9.62 9.79
CA ASP A 376 12.47 10.61 9.60
C ASP A 376 12.65 11.48 10.85
N SER A 377 13.92 11.61 11.23
CA SER A 377 14.46 12.72 11.99
C SER A 377 15.66 13.23 11.20
N ALA A 378 15.47 14.27 10.37
CA ALA A 378 16.46 15.32 10.11
C ALA A 378 15.99 16.30 9.01
N VAL A 379 15.84 17.54 9.46
CA VAL A 379 15.69 18.84 8.79
C VAL A 379 16.43 19.02 7.46
N THR A 380 15.76 19.65 6.48
CA THR A 380 16.38 20.61 5.54
C THR A 380 15.53 21.90 5.45
N PRO A 381 16.13 23.07 5.17
CA PRO A 381 15.48 24.37 5.34
C PRO A 381 14.51 24.74 4.19
N LEU A 382 13.48 25.50 4.59
CA LEU A 382 12.42 26.10 3.80
C LEU A 382 12.87 26.83 2.51
N PRO A 383 12.13 26.71 1.40
CA PRO A 383 12.04 27.76 0.39
C PRO A 383 11.07 28.86 0.87
N GLU A 384 11.46 30.12 0.65
CA GLU A 384 10.65 31.31 0.93
C GLU A 384 9.28 31.32 0.21
N PRO A 385 8.27 32.02 0.77
CA PRO A 385 6.90 32.03 0.27
C PRO A 385 6.78 32.81 -1.05
N HIS A 386 6.37 32.14 -2.11
CA HIS A 386 5.89 32.80 -3.32
C HIS A 386 4.37 33.06 -3.26
N PRO A 387 3.91 34.21 -3.78
CA PRO A 387 2.61 34.76 -3.47
C PRO A 387 1.47 34.05 -4.21
N VAL A 388 0.35 33.91 -3.50
CA VAL A 388 -1.04 33.79 -3.98
C VAL A 388 -1.21 33.10 -5.33
N CYS A 389 -1.62 31.83 -5.26
CA CYS A 389 -2.14 31.01 -6.35
C CYS A 389 -3.06 31.82 -7.31
N LYS A 390 -2.52 32.24 -8.46
CA LYS A 390 -3.37 32.55 -9.62
C LYS A 390 -3.87 31.23 -10.19
N LEU A 391 -5.19 31.01 -10.12
CA LEU A 391 -5.87 29.87 -10.73
C LEU A 391 -5.41 29.67 -12.18
N SER A 392 -4.88 28.48 -12.47
CA SER A 392 -4.48 28.06 -13.82
C SER A 392 -5.71 27.94 -14.76
N SER A 393 -5.53 28.28 -16.03
CA SER A 393 -6.52 28.20 -17.11
C SER A 393 -7.08 26.79 -17.37
N SER A 394 -6.45 25.72 -16.85
CA SER A 394 -7.00 24.36 -16.94
C SER A 394 -8.10 24.08 -15.91
N LEU A 395 -8.16 24.85 -14.83
CA LEU A 395 -9.17 24.67 -13.77
C LEU A 395 -10.52 25.22 -14.22
N SER A 396 -10.56 26.31 -15.01
CA SER A 396 -11.80 26.93 -15.49
C SER A 396 -12.58 26.03 -16.47
N GLN A 397 -11.89 25.32 -17.35
CA GLN A 397 -12.51 24.37 -18.28
C GLN A 397 -13.04 23.13 -17.55
N LYS A 398 -12.30 22.61 -16.57
CA LYS A 398 -12.76 21.54 -15.66
C LYS A 398 -13.95 21.98 -14.79
N LEU A 399 -14.00 23.25 -14.37
CA LEU A 399 -15.13 23.79 -13.59
C LEU A 399 -16.41 23.90 -14.44
N LEU A 400 -16.30 24.28 -15.71
CA LEU A 400 -17.42 24.32 -16.66
C LEU A 400 -17.99 22.92 -16.92
N GLU A 401 -17.13 21.91 -17.09
CA GLU A 401 -17.54 20.51 -17.22
C GLU A 401 -18.23 19.98 -15.95
N LEU A 402 -17.72 20.36 -14.77
CA LEU A 402 -18.32 20.00 -13.48
C LEU A 402 -19.72 20.61 -13.32
N ASN A 403 -19.88 21.90 -13.66
CA ASN A 403 -21.16 22.60 -13.56
C ASN A 403 -22.23 21.98 -14.47
N HIS A 404 -21.84 21.55 -15.68
CA HIS A 404 -22.76 20.86 -16.59
C HIS A 404 -23.15 19.47 -16.05
N LEU A 405 -22.18 18.70 -15.54
CA LEU A 405 -22.42 17.35 -15.01
C LEU A 405 -23.28 17.35 -13.73
N LEU A 406 -23.13 18.36 -12.88
CA LEU A 406 -23.82 18.51 -11.62
C LEU A 406 -25.03 19.45 -11.70
N TYR A 407 -25.44 19.82 -12.92
CA TYR A 407 -26.60 20.69 -13.12
C TYR A 407 -27.84 20.11 -12.44
N TRP A 408 -28.56 21.01 -11.78
CA TRP A 408 -29.84 20.74 -11.13
C TRP A 408 -30.68 22.02 -11.19
N PRO A 409 -31.98 21.94 -11.47
CA PRO A 409 -32.83 23.12 -11.61
C PRO A 409 -32.78 24.01 -10.35
N PRO A 410 -32.63 25.35 -10.49
CA PRO A 410 -32.60 26.25 -9.35
C PRO A 410 -33.99 26.44 -8.76
N THR A 411 -34.08 26.51 -7.43
CA THR A 411 -35.34 26.79 -6.72
C THR A 411 -35.68 28.29 -6.79
N PRO A 412 -36.92 28.69 -7.11
CA PRO A 412 -37.36 30.10 -7.07
C PRO A 412 -37.24 30.68 -5.65
N ARG A 413 -36.90 31.98 -5.56
CA ARG A 413 -36.44 32.69 -4.34
C ARG A 413 -37.44 32.82 -3.17
N ASP A 414 -38.54 32.08 -3.11
CA ASP A 414 -39.49 32.16 -2.00
C ASP A 414 -39.10 31.21 -0.85
N TRP A 415 -37.95 31.49 -0.23
CA TRP A 415 -37.23 30.66 0.75
C TRP A 415 -37.88 30.54 2.15
N GLY A 416 -39.14 30.95 2.34
CA GLY A 416 -39.69 31.19 3.68
C GLY A 416 -40.88 30.34 4.11
N ASP A 417 -41.66 29.75 3.20
CA ASP A 417 -42.90 29.04 3.55
C ASP A 417 -42.77 27.53 3.36
N LEU A 418 -42.64 26.78 4.47
CA LEU A 418 -42.69 25.31 4.47
C LEU A 418 -43.96 24.80 3.77
N LEU A 419 -45.09 25.52 3.89
CA LEU A 419 -46.33 25.10 3.26
C LEU A 419 -46.32 25.25 1.73
N ALA A 420 -45.39 26.04 1.17
CA ALA A 420 -45.17 26.17 -0.26
C ALA A 420 -44.22 25.09 -0.82
N SER A 421 -43.51 24.38 0.06
CA SER A 421 -42.64 23.26 -0.32
C SER A 421 -43.43 22.04 -0.80
N THR A 422 -42.80 21.19 -1.60
CA THR A 422 -43.44 19.99 -2.13
C THR A 422 -43.83 19.03 -1.01
N SER A 423 -45.12 18.70 -0.95
CA SER A 423 -45.68 17.81 0.04
C SER A 423 -45.86 16.40 -0.52
N PRO A 424 -45.37 15.36 0.17
CA PRO A 424 -45.58 13.98 -0.24
C PRO A 424 -47.06 13.56 -0.11
N LEU A 425 -47.85 14.23 0.73
CA LEU A 425 -49.26 13.86 0.99
C LEU A 425 -50.22 14.37 -0.09
N THR A 426 -49.89 15.48 -0.74
CA THR A 426 -50.76 16.11 -1.74
C THR A 426 -50.28 15.87 -3.17
N SER A 427 -48.98 15.58 -3.36
CA SER A 427 -48.44 15.21 -4.65
C SER A 427 -49.06 13.90 -5.15
N THR A 428 -49.32 13.80 -6.46
CA THR A 428 -49.98 12.62 -7.04
C THR A 428 -49.25 12.17 -8.30
N TYR A 429 -49.42 10.89 -8.65
CA TYR A 429 -48.93 10.34 -9.90
C TYR A 429 -49.99 9.45 -10.53
N ARG A 430 -50.04 9.39 -11.87
CA ARG A 430 -50.99 8.59 -12.64
C ARG A 430 -50.34 8.03 -13.88
N LEU A 431 -50.86 6.92 -14.39
CA LEU A 431 -50.43 6.38 -15.68
C LEU A 431 -50.69 7.39 -16.80
N ARG A 432 -49.78 7.43 -17.78
CA ARG A 432 -49.94 8.26 -18.98
C ARG A 432 -51.15 7.80 -19.80
N ASP A 433 -51.29 6.48 -19.96
CA ASP A 433 -52.49 5.82 -20.49
C ASP A 433 -53.21 5.03 -19.38
N PRO A 434 -54.28 5.58 -18.79
CA PRO A 434 -55.03 4.91 -17.72
C PRO A 434 -55.92 3.76 -18.22
N THR A 435 -56.12 3.64 -19.54
CA THR A 435 -56.95 2.56 -20.12
C THR A 435 -56.17 1.26 -20.30
N GLN A 436 -54.84 1.36 -20.41
CA GLN A 436 -53.96 0.21 -20.54
C GLN A 436 -53.59 -0.36 -19.15
N ILE A 437 -54.23 -1.48 -18.80
CA ILE A 437 -54.00 -2.21 -17.53
C ILE A 437 -53.13 -3.47 -17.70
N SER A 438 -52.88 -3.87 -18.96
CA SER A 438 -52.04 -5.03 -19.31
C SER A 438 -50.94 -4.61 -20.29
N TYR A 439 -49.73 -5.08 -20.03
CA TYR A 439 -48.52 -4.75 -20.78
C TYR A 439 -47.77 -6.03 -21.16
N ALA A 440 -46.99 -6.05 -22.25
CA ALA A 440 -46.17 -7.21 -22.57
C ALA A 440 -44.79 -7.10 -21.87
N LEU A 441 -44.20 -8.26 -21.54
CA LEU A 441 -42.83 -8.35 -21.05
C LEU A 441 -41.85 -7.66 -22.03
N GLY A 442 -41.01 -6.77 -21.53
CA GLY A 442 -40.06 -5.97 -22.29
C GLY A 442 -40.59 -4.62 -22.77
N ASP A 443 -41.87 -4.31 -22.54
CA ASP A 443 -42.43 -2.98 -22.81
C ASP A 443 -41.98 -1.97 -21.73
N HIS A 444 -42.38 -0.71 -21.90
CA HIS A 444 -42.17 0.36 -20.92
C HIS A 444 -43.50 0.86 -20.37
N LEU A 445 -43.52 1.14 -19.08
CA LEU A 445 -44.62 1.81 -18.39
C LEU A 445 -44.25 3.27 -18.17
N GLU A 446 -45.12 4.20 -18.56
CA GLU A 446 -44.95 5.62 -18.31
C GLU A 446 -46.03 6.16 -17.37
N ALA A 447 -45.63 6.96 -16.40
CA ALA A 447 -46.50 7.68 -15.51
C ALA A 447 -46.10 9.15 -15.40
N ILE A 448 -47.07 10.03 -15.16
CA ILE A 448 -46.83 11.45 -14.90
C ILE A 448 -47.06 11.71 -13.42
N LEU A 449 -46.05 12.25 -12.75
CA LEU A 449 -46.14 12.79 -11.41
C LEU A 449 -46.36 14.30 -11.46
N VAL A 450 -47.24 14.80 -10.59
CA VAL A 450 -47.50 16.23 -10.38
C VAL A 450 -47.14 16.56 -8.94
N ALA A 451 -46.06 17.33 -8.77
CA ALA A 451 -45.62 17.83 -7.48
C ALA A 451 -46.60 18.93 -7.00
N ARG A 452 -46.98 18.88 -5.73
CA ARG A 452 -47.90 19.83 -5.11
C ARG A 452 -47.39 20.33 -3.78
N ASP A 453 -47.73 21.56 -3.44
CA ASP A 453 -47.45 22.15 -2.13
C ASP A 453 -48.31 21.50 -1.02
N HIS A 454 -48.06 21.84 0.25
CA HIS A 454 -48.84 21.32 1.38
C HIS A 454 -50.32 21.72 1.37
N ARG A 455 -50.71 22.70 0.54
CA ARG A 455 -52.10 23.14 0.35
C ARG A 455 -52.74 22.53 -0.90
N GLY A 456 -52.05 21.61 -1.59
CA GLY A 456 -52.57 20.90 -2.76
C GLY A 456 -52.47 21.69 -4.07
N ARG A 457 -51.70 22.78 -4.13
CA ARG A 457 -51.49 23.57 -5.35
C ARG A 457 -50.36 22.97 -6.17
N PRO A 458 -50.50 22.79 -7.49
CA PRO A 458 -49.40 22.34 -8.35
C PRO A 458 -48.18 23.26 -8.28
N LYS A 459 -47.00 22.66 -8.22
CA LYS A 459 -45.74 23.39 -8.35
C LYS A 459 -45.60 23.92 -9.78
N THR A 460 -44.89 25.04 -9.94
CA THR A 460 -44.65 25.70 -11.23
C THR A 460 -43.22 25.52 -11.73
N HIS A 461 -42.40 24.80 -10.97
CA HIS A 461 -40.98 24.56 -11.22
C HIS A 461 -40.63 23.15 -10.73
N GLY A 462 -39.56 22.59 -11.31
CA GLY A 462 -38.98 21.32 -10.88
C GLY A 462 -37.97 21.47 -9.74
N GLY A 463 -37.00 20.57 -9.69
CA GLY A 463 -35.91 20.52 -8.71
C GLY A 463 -36.13 19.56 -7.54
N ASP A 464 -37.30 18.92 -7.42
CA ASP A 464 -37.54 17.89 -6.42
C ASP A 464 -36.76 16.61 -6.73
N LEU A 465 -36.23 15.96 -5.69
CA LEU A 465 -35.65 14.62 -5.80
C LEU A 465 -36.71 13.57 -5.47
N PHE A 466 -37.26 12.94 -6.51
CA PHE A 466 -38.10 11.74 -6.38
C PHE A 466 -37.31 10.46 -6.64
N ARG A 467 -37.68 9.39 -5.95
CA ARG A 467 -37.27 8.02 -6.28
C ARG A 467 -38.51 7.21 -6.64
N ALA A 468 -38.51 6.63 -7.83
CA ALA A 468 -39.60 5.81 -8.33
C ALA A 468 -39.15 4.36 -8.43
N GLN A 469 -40.05 3.43 -8.10
CA GLN A 469 -39.81 1.99 -8.12
C GLN A 469 -41.00 1.28 -8.75
N LEU A 470 -40.73 0.26 -9.56
CA LEU A 470 -41.73 -0.74 -9.90
C LEU A 470 -41.45 -1.98 -9.07
N LEU A 471 -42.46 -2.44 -8.32
CA LEU A 471 -42.33 -3.51 -7.34
C LEU A 471 -43.20 -4.70 -7.74
N GLY A 472 -42.69 -5.92 -7.58
CA GLY A 472 -43.45 -7.16 -7.66
C GLY A 472 -43.40 -7.87 -6.31
N PRO A 473 -44.27 -7.52 -5.34
CA PRO A 473 -44.17 -8.00 -3.95
C PRO A 473 -44.16 -9.53 -3.84
N ASP A 474 -45.08 -10.20 -4.55
CA ASP A 474 -45.22 -11.67 -4.55
C ASP A 474 -43.98 -12.38 -5.12
N LEU A 475 -43.24 -11.69 -5.99
CA LEU A 475 -42.05 -12.21 -6.66
C LEU A 475 -40.74 -11.74 -6.01
N LYS A 476 -40.82 -10.91 -4.96
CA LYS A 476 -39.67 -10.19 -4.40
C LYS A 476 -38.84 -9.53 -5.50
N ALA A 477 -39.56 -8.93 -6.46
CA ALA A 477 -39.00 -8.30 -7.64
C ALA A 477 -39.06 -6.78 -7.49
N GLY A 478 -38.13 -6.10 -8.14
CA GLY A 478 -38.07 -4.65 -8.08
C GLY A 478 -37.07 -4.06 -9.06
N VAL A 479 -37.42 -2.93 -9.65
CA VAL A 479 -36.57 -2.18 -10.59
C VAL A 479 -36.68 -0.69 -10.30
N PRO A 480 -35.58 0.09 -10.37
CA PRO A 480 -35.67 1.53 -10.23
C PRO A 480 -36.30 2.13 -11.49
N GLY A 481 -37.22 3.07 -11.29
CA GLY A 481 -37.77 3.87 -12.38
C GLY A 481 -36.88 5.05 -12.73
N ASP A 482 -36.83 5.40 -14.01
CA ASP A 482 -36.26 6.67 -14.43
C ASP A 482 -37.20 7.82 -14.07
N VAL A 483 -36.63 8.93 -13.59
CA VAL A 483 -37.37 10.13 -13.19
C VAL A 483 -36.80 11.31 -13.96
N GLN A 484 -37.57 11.79 -14.93
CA GLN A 484 -37.23 12.98 -15.71
C GLN A 484 -38.04 14.16 -15.19
N ASP A 485 -37.34 15.19 -14.72
CA ASP A 485 -37.93 16.48 -14.39
C ASP A 485 -38.31 17.23 -15.68
N LEU A 486 -39.57 17.68 -15.79
CA LEU A 486 -40.05 18.49 -16.91
C LEU A 486 -39.97 19.99 -16.63
N GLU A 487 -39.34 20.36 -15.50
CA GLU A 487 -39.02 21.71 -15.04
C GLU A 487 -40.22 22.64 -14.82
N ASN A 488 -41.43 22.08 -14.81
CA ASN A 488 -42.69 22.81 -14.67
C ASN A 488 -43.55 22.31 -13.49
N GLY A 489 -42.93 21.58 -12.55
CA GLY A 489 -43.61 20.93 -11.43
C GLY A 489 -44.22 19.56 -11.75
N THR A 490 -43.98 19.04 -12.95
CA THR A 490 -44.35 17.69 -13.36
C THR A 490 -43.14 16.85 -13.74
N TYR A 491 -43.25 15.53 -13.57
CA TYR A 491 -42.16 14.58 -13.77
C TYR A 491 -42.65 13.41 -14.61
N LEU A 492 -41.86 12.99 -15.59
CA LEU A 492 -42.09 11.75 -16.33
C LEU A 492 -41.37 10.61 -15.61
N LEU A 493 -42.14 9.58 -15.26
CA LEU A 493 -41.64 8.35 -14.65
C LEU A 493 -41.68 7.24 -15.69
N SER A 494 -40.56 6.57 -15.91
CA SER A 494 -40.44 5.50 -16.91
C SER A 494 -39.90 4.22 -16.28
N PHE A 495 -40.59 3.10 -16.50
CA PHE A 495 -40.21 1.80 -15.91
C PHE A 495 -40.14 0.73 -17.00
N PRO A 496 -39.01 0.01 -17.14
CA PRO A 496 -38.96 -1.17 -17.98
C PRO A 496 -39.69 -2.34 -17.30
N LEU A 497 -40.47 -3.10 -18.07
CA LEU A 497 -41.26 -4.23 -17.57
C LEU A 497 -40.48 -5.54 -17.73
N LEU A 498 -39.78 -5.94 -16.66
CA LEU A 498 -38.73 -6.97 -16.72
C LEU A 498 -39.15 -8.36 -16.21
N TRP A 499 -40.33 -8.49 -15.59
CA TRP A 499 -40.91 -9.77 -15.17
C TRP A 499 -42.41 -9.81 -15.48
N ALA A 500 -42.94 -11.03 -15.70
CA ALA A 500 -44.37 -11.27 -15.87
C ALA A 500 -45.06 -11.44 -14.51
N GLY A 501 -46.28 -10.92 -14.38
CA GLY A 501 -47.09 -10.98 -13.16
C GLY A 501 -47.60 -9.61 -12.71
N LYS A 502 -48.02 -9.54 -11.44
CA LYS A 502 -48.48 -8.29 -10.83
C LYS A 502 -47.30 -7.37 -10.55
N ALA A 503 -47.46 -6.09 -10.87
CA ALA A 503 -46.52 -5.06 -10.48
C ALA A 503 -47.25 -3.83 -9.93
N GLN A 504 -46.56 -3.07 -9.08
CA GLN A 504 -47.05 -1.89 -8.41
C GLN A 504 -46.02 -0.78 -8.51
N VAL A 505 -46.46 0.40 -8.92
CA VAL A 505 -45.62 1.61 -8.90
C VAL A 505 -45.61 2.18 -7.49
N GLN A 506 -44.42 2.51 -6.99
CA GLN A 506 -44.22 3.26 -5.75
C GLN A 506 -43.34 4.47 -6.04
N VAL A 507 -43.74 5.64 -5.53
CA VAL A 507 -42.95 6.87 -5.66
C VAL A 507 -42.73 7.47 -4.28
N ARG A 508 -41.50 7.92 -4.03
CA ARG A 508 -41.06 8.53 -2.78
C ARG A 508 -40.49 9.92 -3.05
N LEU A 509 -40.94 10.92 -2.31
CA LEU A 509 -40.26 12.21 -2.24
C LEU A 509 -39.06 12.07 -1.31
N ILE A 510 -37.86 12.18 -1.86
CA ILE A 510 -36.61 12.11 -1.08
C ILE A 510 -36.33 13.49 -0.48
N HIS A 511 -36.26 14.51 -1.32
CA HIS A 511 -36.12 15.92 -0.93
C HIS A 511 -37.00 16.79 -1.85
N SER A 512 -37.68 17.79 -1.29
CA SER A 512 -38.34 18.81 -2.10
C SER A 512 -37.31 19.70 -2.79
N SER A 513 -37.71 20.45 -3.82
CA SER A 513 -36.84 21.42 -4.50
C SER A 513 -36.28 22.49 -3.54
N GLU A 514 -37.00 22.84 -2.49
CA GLU A 514 -36.55 23.75 -1.42
C GLU A 514 -35.49 23.08 -0.53
N ALA A 515 -35.73 21.83 -0.11
CA ALA A 515 -34.74 21.07 0.66
C ALA A 515 -33.45 20.85 -0.16
N VAL A 516 -33.57 20.59 -1.47
CA VAL A 516 -32.41 20.54 -2.37
C VAL A 516 -31.72 21.90 -2.44
N GLY A 517 -32.47 23.00 -2.50
CA GLY A 517 -31.92 24.35 -2.46
C GLY A 517 -31.07 24.61 -1.21
N VAL A 518 -31.50 24.14 -0.04
CA VAL A 518 -30.71 24.20 1.20
C VAL A 518 -29.40 23.42 1.05
N LEU A 519 -29.47 22.16 0.59
CA LEU A 519 -28.30 21.31 0.41
C LEU A 519 -27.30 21.91 -0.60
N GLN A 520 -27.80 22.48 -1.69
CA GLN A 520 -27.00 23.23 -2.66
C GLN A 520 -26.34 24.46 -2.05
N GLY A 521 -27.09 25.23 -1.25
CA GLY A 521 -26.58 26.38 -0.52
C GLY A 521 -25.42 26.00 0.39
N ILE A 522 -25.55 24.89 1.13
CA ILE A 522 -24.48 24.38 2.00
C ILE A 522 -23.22 24.05 1.18
N TRP A 523 -23.33 23.33 0.06
CA TRP A 523 -22.16 23.04 -0.80
C TRP A 523 -21.54 24.27 -1.46
N ARG A 524 -22.32 25.33 -1.70
CA ARG A 524 -21.84 26.58 -2.28
C ARG A 524 -21.15 27.47 -1.26
N ASP A 525 -21.75 27.59 -0.07
CA ASP A 525 -21.40 28.61 0.92
C ASP A 525 -20.51 28.05 2.04
N GLN A 526 -20.49 26.74 2.26
CA GLN A 526 -19.71 26.08 3.31
C GLN A 526 -18.58 25.23 2.72
N TRP A 527 -17.37 25.37 3.30
CA TRP A 527 -16.20 24.61 2.88
C TRP A 527 -16.17 23.17 3.41
N ALA A 528 -16.77 22.94 4.58
CA ALA A 528 -16.96 21.64 5.18
C ALA A 528 -18.07 21.72 6.24
N THR A 529 -18.79 20.62 6.47
CA THR A 529 -19.79 20.52 7.56
C THR A 529 -19.27 19.72 8.77
N VAL A 530 -17.99 19.33 8.75
CA VAL A 530 -17.33 18.55 9.79
C VAL A 530 -15.87 19.00 9.91
N ASP A 531 -15.36 19.11 11.13
CA ASP A 531 -13.92 19.27 11.38
C ASP A 531 -13.28 17.94 11.83
N PHE A 532 -11.96 17.94 11.96
CA PHE A 532 -11.19 16.77 12.35
C PHE A 532 -10.23 17.13 13.48
N MET A 533 -9.79 16.13 14.24
CA MET A 533 -8.83 16.31 15.32
C MET A 533 -7.52 15.59 14.99
N GLY A 534 -6.41 16.30 15.09
CA GLY A 534 -5.05 15.78 15.04
C GLY A 534 -4.49 15.59 16.45
N TYR A 535 -3.78 14.48 16.66
CA TYR A 535 -3.17 14.13 17.94
C TYR A 535 -1.65 14.14 17.80
N PHE A 536 -0.98 15.01 18.54
CA PHE A 536 0.45 15.23 18.51
C PHE A 536 1.07 14.67 19.78
N ARG A 537 2.11 13.83 19.68
CA ARG A 537 2.66 13.13 20.85
C ARG A 537 4.18 13.10 20.84
N GLU A 538 4.78 13.41 21.97
CA GLU A 538 6.22 13.28 22.19
C GLU A 538 6.61 11.95 22.88
N PRO A 539 7.90 11.57 22.90
CA PRO A 539 8.36 10.31 23.49
C PRO A 539 8.01 10.11 24.98
N SER A 540 7.79 11.20 25.73
CA SER A 540 7.38 11.14 27.15
C SER A 540 5.95 10.62 27.34
N GLY A 541 5.13 10.66 26.26
CA GLY A 541 3.70 10.35 26.28
C GLY A 541 2.78 11.56 26.43
N HIS A 542 3.32 12.78 26.62
CA HIS A 542 2.51 14.00 26.56
C HIS A 542 1.88 14.18 25.17
N GLU A 543 0.63 14.64 25.13
CA GLU A 543 -0.18 14.73 23.92
C GLU A 543 -0.95 16.04 23.84
N GLU A 544 -0.89 16.69 22.68
CA GLU A 544 -1.67 17.89 22.34
C GLU A 544 -2.67 17.54 21.22
N ILE A 545 -3.88 18.10 21.31
CA ILE A 545 -4.97 17.83 20.37
C ILE A 545 -5.37 19.15 19.73
N VAL A 546 -5.38 19.19 18.40
CA VAL A 546 -5.65 20.40 17.62
C VAL A 546 -6.62 20.11 16.47
N THR A 547 -7.31 21.13 16.01
CA THR A 547 -8.22 21.02 14.86
C THR A 547 -7.44 20.87 13.56
N CYS A 548 -7.91 19.99 12.69
CA CYS A 548 -7.40 19.75 11.36
C CYS A 548 -8.52 19.84 10.32
N SER A 549 -8.14 20.16 9.08
CA SER A 549 -9.07 20.31 7.98
C SER A 549 -8.38 20.18 6.61
N VAL A 550 -9.20 20.09 5.57
CA VAL A 550 -8.80 20.16 4.16
C VAL A 550 -8.50 21.59 3.68
N ASN A 551 -8.84 22.60 4.48
CA ASN A 551 -8.61 24.01 4.17
C ASN A 551 -7.92 24.70 5.37
N PRO A 552 -6.77 25.38 5.18
CA PRO A 552 -6.04 26.04 6.27
C PRO A 552 -6.84 27.19 6.91
N LEU A 553 -7.77 27.82 6.19
CA LEU A 553 -8.64 28.85 6.74
C LEU A 553 -9.58 28.32 7.84
N LEU A 554 -9.77 26.99 7.89
CA LEU A 554 -10.57 26.33 8.91
C LEU A 554 -9.74 25.88 10.13
N THR A 555 -8.41 26.11 10.13
CA THR A 555 -7.51 25.72 11.23
C THR A 555 -6.97 26.91 12.05
N GLY A 556 -7.21 28.17 11.65
CA GLY A 556 -6.77 29.37 12.36
C GLY A 556 -6.01 30.36 11.47
N GLU A 557 -5.10 31.17 12.03
CA GLU A 557 -4.23 32.07 11.26
C GLU A 557 -3.19 31.29 10.42
N GLU A 558 -2.99 31.68 9.15
CA GLU A 558 -2.09 30.97 8.21
C GLU A 558 -0.64 30.81 8.71
N VAL A 559 -0.16 31.72 9.55
CA VAL A 559 1.24 31.75 10.04
C VAL A 559 1.50 30.63 11.08
N SER A 560 0.46 30.01 11.65
CA SER A 560 0.54 29.00 12.71
C SER A 560 -0.13 27.67 12.34
N THR A 561 -0.02 27.24 11.09
CA THR A 561 -0.60 25.97 10.60
C THR A 561 0.48 24.94 10.24
N CYS A 562 0.31 23.70 10.71
CA CYS A 562 1.07 22.53 10.25
C CYS A 562 0.52 22.04 8.91
N TYR A 563 1.43 21.75 7.98
CA TYR A 563 1.11 21.34 6.61
C TYR A 563 1.61 19.93 6.33
N TYR A 564 0.73 19.10 5.77
CA TYR A 564 1.06 17.74 5.33
C TYR A 564 0.61 17.55 3.90
N ARG A 565 1.52 17.03 3.07
CA ARG A 565 1.25 16.69 1.68
C ARG A 565 1.44 15.20 1.48
N ASP A 566 0.45 14.54 0.90
CA ASP A 566 0.62 13.20 0.36
C ASP A 566 1.29 13.32 -1.01
N GLU A 567 2.57 13.00 -1.11
CA GLU A 567 3.34 13.20 -2.34
C GLU A 567 2.81 12.33 -3.51
N ASP A 568 2.18 11.20 -3.21
CA ASP A 568 1.63 10.30 -4.22
C ASP A 568 0.39 10.86 -4.93
N SER A 569 -0.49 11.52 -4.17
CA SER A 569 -1.76 12.09 -4.67
C SER A 569 -1.72 13.62 -4.87
N GLY A 570 -0.77 14.31 -4.25
CA GLY A 570 -0.71 15.77 -4.15
C GLY A 570 -1.73 16.37 -3.18
N GLU A 571 -2.41 15.55 -2.38
CA GLU A 571 -3.44 16.00 -1.44
C GLU A 571 -2.85 16.70 -0.23
N LEU A 572 -3.59 17.69 0.27
CA LEU A 572 -3.16 18.55 1.35
C LEU A 572 -4.01 18.31 2.59
N TRP A 573 -3.34 18.30 3.73
CA TRP A 573 -3.94 18.21 5.05
C TRP A 573 -3.34 19.27 5.94
N PHE A 574 -4.19 19.96 6.69
CA PHE A 574 -3.80 21.11 7.52
C PHE A 574 -4.24 20.85 8.94
N CYS A 575 -3.39 21.19 9.90
CA CYS A 575 -3.72 21.18 11.32
C CYS A 575 -3.25 22.49 11.96
N ALA A 576 -3.99 23.00 12.94
CA ALA A 576 -3.48 24.11 13.76
C ALA A 576 -2.15 23.68 14.42
N ARG A 577 -1.21 24.60 14.58
CA ARG A 577 0.08 24.28 15.20
C ARG A 577 -0.13 23.92 16.69
N PRO A 578 0.44 22.81 17.16
CA PRO A 578 0.39 22.47 18.59
C PRO A 578 1.07 23.56 19.43
N PRO A 579 0.54 23.87 20.63
CA PRO A 579 1.15 24.89 21.50
C PRO A 579 2.63 24.65 21.82
N THR A 580 3.03 23.41 22.09
CA THR A 580 4.40 23.07 22.49
C THR A 580 5.07 22.03 21.61
N LEU A 581 4.29 21.22 20.89
CA LEU A 581 4.83 20.13 20.08
C LEU A 581 5.14 20.53 18.62
N PRO A 582 6.18 19.93 18.00
CA PRO A 582 6.50 20.18 16.59
C PRO A 582 5.51 19.47 15.65
N CYS A 583 5.40 19.96 14.41
CA CYS A 583 4.42 19.44 13.44
C CYS A 583 4.65 17.98 13.01
N ASP A 584 5.88 17.47 13.11
CA ASP A 584 6.25 16.09 12.81
C ASP A 584 5.81 15.10 13.91
N SER A 585 5.35 15.59 15.07
CA SER A 585 4.84 14.74 16.16
C SER A 585 3.39 14.27 15.98
N LEU A 586 2.78 14.50 14.81
CA LEU A 586 1.42 14.04 14.50
C LEU A 586 1.34 12.50 14.44
N VAL A 587 0.65 11.90 15.41
CA VAL A 587 0.52 10.43 15.53
C VAL A 587 -0.89 9.91 15.23
N GLY A 588 -1.92 10.74 15.34
CA GLY A 588 -3.31 10.29 15.19
C GLY A 588 -4.26 11.29 14.53
N HIS A 589 -5.39 10.76 14.06
CA HIS A 589 -6.48 11.50 13.40
C HIS A 589 -7.84 10.97 13.87
N SER A 590 -8.85 11.83 13.98
CA SER A 590 -10.26 11.41 14.15
C SER A 590 -11.24 12.45 13.61
N SER A 591 -12.52 12.07 13.48
CA SER A 591 -13.61 13.04 13.31
C SER A 591 -13.77 13.92 14.55
N GLY A 592 -13.99 15.21 14.34
CA GLY A 592 -14.34 16.15 15.39
C GLY A 592 -15.83 16.50 15.40
N HIS A 593 -16.10 17.79 15.49
CA HIS A 593 -17.41 18.41 15.55
C HIS A 593 -18.12 18.48 14.19
N PHE A 594 -19.43 18.24 14.22
CA PHE A 594 -20.33 18.47 13.10
C PHE A 594 -20.99 19.84 13.27
N TRP A 595 -20.68 20.75 12.36
CA TRP A 595 -21.12 22.15 12.45
C TRP A 595 -22.61 22.29 12.17
N ASN A 596 -23.30 23.06 13.00
CA ASN A 596 -24.67 23.45 12.69
C ASN A 596 -24.68 24.47 11.55
N VAL A 597 -24.99 24.00 10.35
CA VAL A 597 -25.01 24.79 9.10
C VAL A 597 -26.44 25.10 8.62
N THR A 598 -27.45 24.84 9.46
CA THR A 598 -28.86 24.98 9.13
C THR A 598 -29.57 25.96 10.05
N THR A 599 -30.54 26.68 9.49
CA THR A 599 -31.54 27.44 10.26
C THR A 599 -32.69 26.52 10.70
N GLN A 600 -33.53 27.00 11.62
CA GLN A 600 -34.75 26.27 12.02
C GLN A 600 -35.69 25.99 10.84
N HIS A 601 -35.70 26.88 9.83
CA HIS A 601 -36.48 26.68 8.61
C HIS A 601 -35.92 25.53 7.76
N ASP A 602 -34.60 25.51 7.58
CA ASP A 602 -33.90 24.46 6.84
C ASP A 602 -34.12 23.07 7.48
N GLU A 603 -34.07 23.02 8.82
CA GLU A 603 -34.36 21.81 9.59
C GLU A 603 -35.78 21.30 9.33
N ALA A 604 -36.76 22.20 9.19
CA ALA A 604 -38.14 21.83 8.91
C ALA A 604 -38.31 21.24 7.50
N LEU A 605 -37.57 21.75 6.51
CA LEU A 605 -37.54 21.21 5.13
C LEU A 605 -36.85 19.85 5.04
N LEU A 606 -35.90 19.58 5.94
CA LEU A 606 -35.14 18.32 5.98
C LEU A 606 -35.73 17.30 6.99
N ALA A 607 -36.79 17.67 7.70
CA ALA A 607 -37.38 16.85 8.75
C ALA A 607 -37.91 15.50 8.21
N ARG A 608 -37.78 14.44 9.04
CA ARG A 608 -38.18 13.07 8.69
C ARG A 608 -39.67 12.90 8.39
N ASN A 609 -40.52 13.86 8.71
CA ASN A 609 -41.95 13.83 8.39
C ASN A 609 -42.25 14.27 6.95
N VAL A 610 -41.33 15.01 6.30
CA VAL A 610 -41.47 15.49 4.92
C VAL A 610 -40.47 14.84 3.96
N THR A 611 -39.30 14.43 4.43
CA THR A 611 -38.28 13.73 3.62
C THR A 611 -38.46 12.22 3.62
N GLY A 612 -38.10 11.59 2.49
CA GLY A 612 -38.16 10.14 2.33
C GLY A 612 -39.57 9.54 2.44
N LYS A 613 -40.64 10.27 2.10
CA LYS A 613 -42.03 9.81 2.25
C LYS A 613 -42.61 9.25 0.97
N ILE A 614 -43.31 8.13 1.10
CA ILE A 614 -44.07 7.51 0.00
C ILE A 614 -45.28 8.40 -0.30
N LEU A 615 -45.52 8.69 -1.58
CA LEU A 615 -46.70 9.40 -2.03
C LEU A 615 -47.94 8.48 -1.95
N PRO A 616 -49.14 9.01 -1.67
CA PRO A 616 -50.38 8.26 -1.74
C PRO A 616 -50.50 7.50 -3.06
N GLN A 617 -50.98 6.25 -2.99
CA GLN A 617 -51.06 5.38 -4.15
C GLN A 617 -52.01 5.96 -5.20
N GLY A 618 -51.46 6.41 -6.33
CA GLY A 618 -52.23 6.99 -7.45
C GLY A 618 -52.43 6.04 -8.64
N VAL A 619 -51.81 4.85 -8.61
CA VAL A 619 -51.84 3.87 -9.70
C VAL A 619 -52.28 2.50 -9.16
N SER A 620 -53.28 1.91 -9.82
CA SER A 620 -53.73 0.53 -9.56
C SER A 620 -52.66 -0.49 -9.90
N LEU A 621 -52.77 -1.70 -9.36
CA LEU A 621 -51.93 -2.84 -9.75
C LEU A 621 -51.98 -3.03 -11.27
N ILE A 622 -50.81 -3.18 -11.90
CA ILE A 622 -50.69 -3.48 -13.33
C ILE A 622 -50.37 -4.96 -13.52
N TRP A 623 -50.74 -5.49 -14.70
CA TRP A 623 -50.42 -6.85 -15.09
C TRP A 623 -49.43 -6.88 -16.26
N VAL A 624 -48.33 -7.60 -16.09
CA VAL A 624 -47.35 -7.83 -17.17
C VAL A 624 -47.53 -9.25 -17.72
N ALA A 625 -47.95 -9.34 -18.97
CA ALA A 625 -48.17 -10.58 -19.70
C ALA A 625 -46.84 -11.18 -20.19
N LYS A 626 -46.80 -12.50 -20.23
CA LYS A 626 -45.68 -13.27 -20.78
C LYS A 626 -45.48 -12.95 -22.26
N LYS A 627 -44.23 -13.01 -22.73
CA LYS A 627 -43.88 -12.86 -24.14
C LYS A 627 -43.08 -14.08 -24.58
N ASN A 628 -43.49 -14.76 -25.66
CA ASN A 628 -42.83 -15.97 -26.18
C ASN A 628 -42.62 -17.06 -25.09
N ASN A 629 -43.64 -17.32 -24.27
CA ASN A 629 -43.57 -18.23 -23.10
C ASN A 629 -42.52 -17.86 -22.02
N ARG A 630 -41.91 -16.68 -22.07
CA ARG A 630 -40.98 -16.20 -21.05
C ARG A 630 -41.70 -15.40 -19.97
N ASN A 631 -41.22 -15.56 -18.74
CA ASN A 631 -41.71 -14.83 -17.56
C ASN A 631 -40.73 -13.73 -17.10
N LEU A 632 -39.54 -13.65 -17.69
CA LEU A 632 -38.44 -12.81 -17.24
C LEU A 632 -37.63 -12.33 -18.44
N VAL A 633 -37.19 -11.07 -18.42
CA VAL A 633 -36.17 -10.59 -19.36
C VAL A 633 -34.83 -11.23 -18.99
N LEU A 634 -34.15 -11.80 -19.98
CA LEU A 634 -32.88 -12.48 -19.76
C LEU A 634 -31.73 -11.47 -19.75
N SER A 635 -30.76 -11.69 -18.87
CA SER A 635 -29.48 -10.97 -18.92
C SER A 635 -28.78 -11.18 -20.27
N PRO A 636 -27.96 -10.24 -20.72
CA PRO A 636 -27.16 -10.42 -21.93
C PRO A 636 -26.31 -11.69 -21.86
N PRO A 637 -26.15 -12.44 -22.96
CA PRO A 637 -25.48 -13.74 -22.94
C PRO A 637 -23.96 -13.65 -22.85
N HIS A 638 -23.37 -12.46 -22.92
CA HIS A 638 -21.92 -12.29 -22.91
C HIS A 638 -21.40 -12.18 -21.46
N PRO A 639 -20.19 -12.73 -21.16
CA PRO A 639 -19.65 -12.68 -19.81
C PRO A 639 -19.32 -11.26 -19.35
N CYS A 640 -19.37 -11.04 -18.04
CA CYS A 640 -19.00 -9.75 -17.44
C CYS A 640 -17.50 -9.47 -17.60
N ARG A 641 -17.18 -8.26 -18.10
CA ARG A 641 -15.80 -7.79 -18.27
C ARG A 641 -15.72 -6.26 -18.02
N PRO A 642 -14.54 -5.72 -17.71
CA PRO A 642 -14.36 -4.28 -17.56
C PRO A 642 -14.65 -3.51 -18.86
N GLY A 643 -15.00 -2.23 -18.74
CA GLY A 643 -15.26 -1.32 -19.87
C GLY A 643 -16.65 -1.46 -20.51
N LEU A 644 -17.55 -2.25 -19.93
CA LEU A 644 -18.93 -2.34 -20.42
C LEU A 644 -19.75 -1.12 -20.00
N LEU A 645 -20.47 -0.53 -20.95
CA LEU A 645 -21.45 0.52 -20.69
C LEU A 645 -22.72 -0.09 -20.12
N ALA A 646 -23.07 0.31 -18.89
CA ALA A 646 -24.32 -0.13 -18.26
C ALA A 646 -25.52 0.61 -18.86
N PRO A 647 -26.62 -0.09 -19.23
CA PRO A 647 -27.88 0.56 -19.57
C PRO A 647 -28.48 1.23 -18.32
N LYS A 648 -29.53 2.04 -18.53
CA LYS A 648 -30.33 2.64 -17.46
C LYS A 648 -31.75 2.05 -17.50
N PRO A 649 -32.18 1.28 -16.47
CA PRO A 649 -31.40 0.83 -15.32
C PRO A 649 -30.37 -0.24 -15.70
N SER A 650 -29.36 -0.42 -14.84
CA SER A 650 -28.28 -1.41 -14.98
C SER A 650 -28.69 -2.84 -14.65
N GLY A 651 -29.84 -3.01 -13.98
CA GLY A 651 -30.37 -4.31 -13.59
C GLY A 651 -31.67 -4.20 -12.81
N PHE A 652 -32.12 -5.34 -12.29
CA PHE A 652 -33.34 -5.45 -11.50
C PHE A 652 -33.31 -6.68 -10.59
N TYR A 653 -34.15 -6.68 -9.56
CA TYR A 653 -34.36 -7.86 -8.72
C TYR A 653 -35.51 -8.73 -9.24
N HIS A 654 -35.32 -10.04 -9.13
CA HIS A 654 -36.38 -11.03 -9.18
C HIS A 654 -36.04 -12.16 -8.21
N GLN A 655 -36.99 -12.57 -7.37
CA GLN A 655 -36.77 -13.57 -6.31
C GLN A 655 -35.56 -13.27 -5.42
N ASN A 656 -35.36 -12.00 -5.01
CA ASN A 656 -34.22 -11.55 -4.21
C ASN A 656 -32.83 -11.67 -4.89
N VAL A 657 -32.79 -11.96 -6.19
CA VAL A 657 -31.55 -12.03 -6.98
C VAL A 657 -31.47 -10.86 -7.94
N TRP A 658 -30.32 -10.20 -7.97
CA TRP A 658 -30.02 -9.15 -8.93
C TRP A 658 -29.68 -9.75 -10.30
N HIS A 659 -30.41 -9.33 -11.32
CA HIS A 659 -30.19 -9.65 -12.71
C HIS A 659 -29.60 -8.43 -13.41
N SER A 660 -28.36 -8.56 -13.89
CA SER A 660 -27.72 -7.50 -14.67
C SER A 660 -28.34 -7.40 -16.07
N LEU A 661 -28.57 -6.17 -16.52
CA LEU A 661 -28.89 -5.86 -17.92
C LEU A 661 -27.62 -5.51 -18.74
N THR A 662 -26.45 -5.48 -18.08
CA THR A 662 -25.16 -5.18 -18.71
C THR A 662 -24.49 -6.44 -19.25
N CYS A 663 -24.46 -7.52 -18.47
CA CYS A 663 -23.74 -8.76 -18.79
C CYS A 663 -24.35 -9.98 -18.10
N SER A 664 -23.83 -11.18 -18.42
CA SER A 664 -24.19 -12.44 -17.78
C SER A 664 -23.64 -12.51 -16.36
N SER A 665 -24.48 -12.16 -15.38
CA SER A 665 -24.17 -12.27 -13.95
C SER A 665 -24.72 -13.56 -13.34
N ARG A 666 -24.02 -14.14 -12.36
CA ARG A 666 -24.49 -15.33 -11.62
C ARG A 666 -24.49 -15.11 -10.11
N SER A 667 -25.26 -15.94 -9.40
CA SER A 667 -25.31 -15.95 -7.94
C SER A 667 -24.32 -16.95 -7.35
N PHE A 668 -23.74 -16.61 -6.20
CA PHE A 668 -22.77 -17.43 -5.48
C PHE A 668 -23.37 -17.87 -4.13
N SER A 669 -24.28 -18.83 -4.17
CA SER A 669 -25.12 -19.19 -3.02
C SER A 669 -24.39 -19.98 -1.91
N THR A 670 -23.17 -20.45 -2.16
CA THR A 670 -22.38 -21.25 -1.20
C THR A 670 -20.99 -20.67 -0.99
N GLY A 671 -20.43 -20.87 0.20
CA GLY A 671 -19.05 -20.48 0.51
C GLY A 671 -18.02 -21.12 -0.45
N ASP A 672 -18.24 -22.37 -0.87
CA ASP A 672 -17.38 -23.06 -1.83
C ASP A 672 -17.37 -22.38 -3.21
N SER A 673 -18.52 -21.92 -3.70
CA SER A 673 -18.59 -21.19 -4.98
C SER A 673 -17.84 -19.86 -4.94
N ILE A 674 -17.83 -19.18 -3.79
CA ILE A 674 -17.05 -17.96 -3.56
C ILE A 674 -15.57 -18.29 -3.50
N LEU A 675 -15.19 -19.35 -2.78
CA LEU A 675 -13.80 -19.82 -2.68
C LEU A 675 -13.21 -20.21 -4.03
N ASP A 676 -13.95 -20.97 -4.85
CA ASP A 676 -13.51 -21.38 -6.17
C ASP A 676 -13.33 -20.16 -7.09
N CYS A 677 -14.18 -19.14 -6.96
CA CYS A 677 -14.06 -17.90 -7.72
C CYS A 677 -12.83 -17.07 -7.31
N LEU A 678 -12.56 -16.97 -6.01
CA LEU A 678 -11.49 -16.15 -5.46
C LEU A 678 -10.12 -16.86 -5.45
N ALA A 679 -10.06 -18.16 -5.74
CA ALA A 679 -8.83 -18.94 -5.70
C ALA A 679 -7.70 -18.28 -6.51
N GLY A 680 -6.53 -18.15 -5.89
CA GLY A 680 -5.35 -17.53 -6.50
C GLY A 680 -5.45 -16.01 -6.69
N HIS A 681 -6.40 -15.32 -6.05
CA HIS A 681 -6.52 -13.87 -6.16
C HIS A 681 -6.18 -13.13 -4.87
N VAL A 682 -5.56 -11.96 -5.05
CA VAL A 682 -5.40 -10.93 -4.02
C VAL A 682 -6.39 -9.81 -4.31
N VAL A 683 -7.33 -9.58 -3.39
CA VAL A 683 -8.38 -8.56 -3.52
C VAL A 683 -8.07 -7.38 -2.62
N HIS A 684 -7.80 -6.21 -3.20
CA HIS A 684 -7.57 -4.96 -2.51
C HIS A 684 -8.83 -4.09 -2.54
N MET A 685 -9.52 -3.99 -1.41
CA MET A 685 -10.69 -3.12 -1.24
C MET A 685 -10.28 -1.82 -0.53
N MET A 686 -10.52 -0.68 -1.18
CA MET A 686 -10.16 0.64 -0.65
C MET A 686 -11.37 1.58 -0.72
N GLY A 687 -11.84 2.07 0.42
CA GLY A 687 -13.07 2.83 0.42
C GLY A 687 -13.58 3.29 1.78
N ASP A 688 -14.89 3.44 1.89
CA ASP A 688 -15.58 3.74 3.14
C ASP A 688 -16.19 2.49 3.80
N SER A 689 -16.92 2.70 4.89
CA SER A 689 -17.58 1.63 5.65
C SER A 689 -18.59 0.81 4.83
N THR A 690 -19.12 1.33 3.72
CA THR A 690 -20.05 0.59 2.85
C THR A 690 -19.33 -0.42 1.96
N LEU A 691 -18.06 -0.19 1.63
CA LEU A 691 -17.22 -1.20 0.98
C LEU A 691 -16.65 -2.20 2.00
N ARG A 692 -16.43 -1.77 3.26
CA ARG A 692 -16.05 -2.70 4.35
C ARG A 692 -17.06 -3.84 4.50
N GLN A 693 -18.35 -3.54 4.31
CA GLN A 693 -19.41 -4.57 4.34
C GLN A 693 -19.18 -5.72 3.34
N TRP A 694 -18.53 -5.48 2.20
CA TRP A 694 -18.20 -6.56 1.24
C TRP A 694 -17.13 -7.48 1.80
N TRP A 695 -16.08 -6.89 2.39
CA TRP A 695 -15.02 -7.65 3.06
C TRP A 695 -15.57 -8.46 4.24
N GLU A 696 -16.43 -7.85 5.06
CA GLU A 696 -17.11 -8.52 6.18
C GLU A 696 -18.01 -9.65 5.69
N TYR A 697 -18.81 -9.40 4.65
CA TYR A 697 -19.67 -10.42 4.06
C TYR A 697 -18.88 -11.63 3.55
N LEU A 698 -17.77 -11.40 2.85
CA LEU A 698 -16.90 -12.48 2.36
C LEU A 698 -16.29 -13.28 3.51
N ARG A 699 -15.71 -12.59 4.51
CA ARG A 699 -15.15 -13.21 5.73
C ARG A 699 -16.21 -14.05 6.46
N ASP A 700 -17.41 -13.51 6.65
CA ASP A 700 -18.46 -14.17 7.44
C ASP A 700 -19.14 -15.32 6.68
N THR A 701 -19.13 -15.28 5.35
CA THR A 701 -19.77 -16.30 4.49
C THR A 701 -18.83 -17.45 4.15
N VAL A 702 -17.52 -17.24 4.26
CA VAL A 702 -16.48 -18.23 3.90
C VAL A 702 -15.63 -18.57 5.13
N PRO A 703 -15.94 -19.66 5.86
CA PRO A 703 -15.28 -19.98 7.14
C PRO A 703 -13.77 -20.27 7.07
N SER A 704 -13.24 -20.59 5.88
CA SER A 704 -11.81 -20.84 5.69
C SER A 704 -10.99 -19.55 5.54
N LEU A 705 -11.61 -18.41 5.21
CA LEU A 705 -10.95 -17.10 5.22
C LEU A 705 -10.71 -16.67 6.67
N LYS A 706 -9.49 -16.83 7.16
CA LYS A 706 -9.11 -16.50 8.53
C LYS A 706 -8.70 -15.02 8.63
N PRO A 707 -9.34 -14.21 9.48
CA PRO A 707 -8.89 -12.84 9.72
C PRO A 707 -7.54 -12.84 10.42
N VAL A 708 -6.69 -11.88 10.07
CA VAL A 708 -5.41 -11.61 10.72
C VAL A 708 -5.55 -10.31 11.53
N ASP A 709 -5.31 -10.38 12.84
CA ASP A 709 -5.32 -9.20 13.69
C ASP A 709 -4.02 -8.40 13.50
N LEU A 710 -4.15 -7.18 12.99
CA LEU A 710 -3.05 -6.28 12.73
C LEU A 710 -2.89 -5.23 13.85
N HIS A 711 -3.65 -5.34 14.95
CA HIS A 711 -3.64 -4.40 16.09
C HIS A 711 -3.95 -2.94 15.69
N VAL A 712 -4.88 -2.77 14.74
CA VAL A 712 -5.29 -1.46 14.21
C VAL A 712 -6.76 -1.14 14.52
N THR A 713 -7.14 0.13 14.40
CA THR A 713 -8.54 0.57 14.53
C THR A 713 -9.39 -0.08 13.44
N TYR A 714 -10.23 -1.05 13.84
CA TYR A 714 -11.00 -1.90 12.93
C TYR A 714 -11.80 -1.13 11.85
N GLN A 715 -12.41 0.00 12.23
CA GLN A 715 -13.25 0.81 11.35
C GLN A 715 -12.45 1.52 10.24
N ALA A 716 -11.14 1.72 10.40
CA ALA A 716 -10.26 2.36 9.44
C ALA A 716 -9.34 1.35 8.72
N GLY A 717 -9.03 0.24 9.38
CA GLY A 717 -8.10 -0.78 8.89
C GLY A 717 -6.64 -0.32 8.96
N PRO A 718 -5.73 -0.98 8.25
CA PRO A 718 -5.97 -2.08 7.30
C PRO A 718 -6.54 -3.36 7.97
N LEU A 719 -7.40 -4.07 7.26
CA LEU A 719 -7.93 -5.38 7.61
C LEU A 719 -7.42 -6.42 6.62
N MET A 720 -7.18 -7.64 7.09
CA MET A 720 -6.69 -8.74 6.27
C MET A 720 -7.40 -10.04 6.63
N ALA A 721 -7.77 -10.83 5.63
CA ALA A 721 -8.21 -12.21 5.79
C ALA A 721 -7.56 -13.11 4.73
N VAL A 722 -7.22 -14.34 5.10
CA VAL A 722 -6.39 -15.24 4.29
C VAL A 722 -6.97 -16.64 4.24
N ASP A 723 -6.97 -17.24 3.05
CA ASP A 723 -7.05 -18.69 2.86
C ASP A 723 -5.75 -19.17 2.21
N ALA A 724 -4.86 -19.74 3.02
CA ALA A 724 -3.56 -20.22 2.56
C ALA A 724 -3.65 -21.52 1.73
N THR A 725 -4.79 -22.21 1.72
CA THR A 725 -4.97 -23.45 0.94
C THR A 725 -5.27 -23.11 -0.53
N ARG A 726 -6.03 -22.04 -0.75
CA ARG A 726 -6.47 -21.59 -2.08
C ARG A 726 -5.77 -20.32 -2.55
N ASN A 727 -4.72 -19.87 -1.84
CA ASN A 727 -3.96 -18.66 -2.13
C ASN A 727 -4.85 -17.41 -2.26
N ILE A 728 -5.76 -17.21 -1.32
CA ILE A 728 -6.69 -16.08 -1.32
C ILE A 728 -6.25 -15.09 -0.26
N VAL A 729 -6.14 -13.82 -0.63
CA VAL A 729 -5.93 -12.73 0.32
C VAL A 729 -6.93 -11.62 0.09
N LEU A 730 -7.66 -11.26 1.14
CA LEU A 730 -8.58 -10.13 1.16
C LEU A 730 -8.02 -9.01 2.01
N HIS A 731 -7.73 -7.88 1.38
CA HIS A 731 -7.40 -6.64 2.04
C HIS A 731 -8.59 -5.69 2.03
N TRP A 732 -8.85 -5.03 3.16
CA TRP A 732 -9.69 -3.85 3.20
C TRP A 732 -8.99 -2.71 3.92
N ARG A 733 -9.11 -1.48 3.44
CA ARG A 733 -8.71 -0.29 4.19
C ARG A 733 -9.51 0.94 3.82
N ALA A 734 -9.51 1.91 4.71
CA ALA A 734 -10.10 3.21 4.44
C ALA A 734 -9.33 4.00 3.35
N HIS A 735 -10.02 4.92 2.69
CA HIS A 735 -9.50 5.71 1.56
C HIS A 735 -8.46 6.80 1.94
N GLY A 736 -8.25 7.07 3.23
CA GLY A 736 -7.35 8.12 3.74
C GLY A 736 -8.07 9.45 4.03
N TRP A 737 -7.32 10.54 4.23
CA TRP A 737 -7.90 11.84 4.54
C TRP A 737 -8.77 12.41 3.40
N PRO A 738 -9.85 13.16 3.70
CA PRO A 738 -10.50 13.33 5.00
C PRO A 738 -11.30 12.08 5.40
N LEU A 739 -10.83 11.35 6.41
CA LEU A 739 -11.48 10.12 6.87
C LEU A 739 -12.39 10.40 8.05
N ARG A 740 -13.71 10.19 7.90
CA ARG A 740 -14.64 10.18 9.04
C ARG A 740 -14.46 8.88 9.84
N SER A 741 -13.73 8.94 10.95
CA SER A 741 -13.32 7.76 11.71
C SER A 741 -13.12 8.04 13.19
N LEU A 742 -13.09 6.96 13.97
CA LEU A 742 -12.50 6.98 15.31
C LEU A 742 -11.00 7.30 15.22
N ARG A 743 -10.39 7.55 16.38
CA ARG A 743 -8.95 7.77 16.49
C ARG A 743 -8.17 6.67 15.76
N THR A 744 -7.45 7.09 14.73
CA THR A 744 -6.70 6.22 13.81
C THR A 744 -5.25 6.71 13.73
N PRO A 745 -4.25 5.82 13.80
CA PRO A 745 -2.85 6.21 13.60
C PRO A 745 -2.64 6.82 12.22
N VAL A 746 -1.94 7.95 12.13
CA VAL A 746 -1.64 8.59 10.83
C VAL A 746 -0.84 7.67 9.92
N ALA A 747 0.05 6.85 10.48
CA ALA A 747 0.77 5.80 9.76
C ALA A 747 -0.14 4.76 9.06
N SER A 748 -1.44 4.68 9.41
CA SER A 748 -2.42 3.80 8.75
C SER A 748 -3.27 4.50 7.70
N LEU A 749 -3.17 5.83 7.55
CA LEU A 749 -4.02 6.64 6.68
C LEU A 749 -3.40 6.88 5.31
N HIS A 750 -3.30 5.82 4.51
CA HIS A 750 -2.77 5.95 3.16
C HIS A 750 -3.86 6.39 2.18
N SER A 751 -3.49 7.28 1.26
CA SER A 751 -4.34 7.64 0.13
C SER A 751 -4.54 6.42 -0.80
N VAL A 752 -5.69 6.35 -1.47
CA VAL A 752 -5.94 5.32 -2.49
C VAL A 752 -4.87 5.37 -3.60
N ALA A 753 -4.43 6.57 -4.00
CA ALA A 753 -3.40 6.74 -5.01
C ALA A 753 -2.05 6.16 -4.57
N ARG A 754 -1.64 6.38 -3.32
CA ARG A 754 -0.43 5.78 -2.73
C ARG A 754 -0.47 4.26 -2.75
N GLU A 755 -1.60 3.68 -2.37
CA GLU A 755 -1.76 2.22 -2.40
C GLU A 755 -1.67 1.66 -3.81
N LEU A 756 -2.42 2.23 -4.77
CA LEU A 756 -2.37 1.81 -6.17
C LEU A 756 -0.99 1.99 -6.81
N GLY A 757 -0.26 3.04 -6.41
CA GLY A 757 1.11 3.28 -6.85
C GLY A 757 2.09 2.18 -6.42
N GLY A 758 1.85 1.57 -5.25
CA GLY A 758 2.66 0.49 -4.70
C GLY A 758 2.29 -0.92 -5.18
N LEU A 759 1.17 -1.10 -5.89
CA LEU A 759 0.75 -2.41 -6.39
C LEU A 759 1.53 -2.80 -7.65
N ALA A 760 2.01 -4.04 -7.73
CA ALA A 760 2.52 -4.58 -8.99
C ALA A 760 1.40 -4.64 -10.05
N GLY A 761 0.24 -5.19 -9.67
CA GLY A 761 -0.88 -5.51 -10.56
C GLY A 761 -0.80 -6.92 -11.12
N GLY A 762 -1.61 -7.22 -12.13
CA GLY A 762 -1.58 -8.48 -12.89
C GLY A 762 -2.90 -9.25 -12.83
N PRO A 763 -2.99 -10.41 -13.51
CA PRO A 763 -4.22 -11.19 -13.65
C PRO A 763 -4.78 -11.74 -12.33
N HIS A 764 -3.92 -11.86 -11.30
CA HIS A 764 -4.30 -12.33 -9.97
C HIS A 764 -4.65 -11.19 -8.99
N THR A 765 -4.57 -9.93 -9.44
CA THR A 765 -4.84 -8.75 -8.61
C THR A 765 -6.21 -8.17 -8.95
N VAL A 766 -7.06 -8.05 -7.93
CA VAL A 766 -8.36 -7.39 -8.02
C VAL A 766 -8.35 -6.14 -7.14
N VAL A 767 -8.74 -5.00 -7.69
CA VAL A 767 -8.88 -3.72 -6.99
C VAL A 767 -10.34 -3.33 -6.95
N VAL A 768 -10.89 -3.06 -5.76
CA VAL A 768 -12.25 -2.54 -5.58
C VAL A 768 -12.19 -1.18 -4.90
N LEU A 769 -12.76 -0.17 -5.54
CA LEU A 769 -12.81 1.20 -5.03
C LEU A 769 -14.25 1.57 -4.69
N GLY A 770 -14.48 2.12 -3.49
CA GLY A 770 -15.82 2.51 -3.02
C GLY A 770 -15.75 3.78 -2.18
N LEU A 771 -15.98 4.93 -2.81
CA LEU A 771 -15.91 6.23 -2.16
C LEU A 771 -17.28 6.92 -2.24
N GLY A 772 -17.72 7.57 -1.16
CA GLY A 772 -18.86 8.47 -1.25
C GLY A 772 -19.32 9.00 0.10
N ALA A 773 -19.56 8.11 1.06
CA ALA A 773 -20.22 8.47 2.32
C ALA A 773 -19.47 9.54 3.13
N HIS A 774 -18.14 9.56 3.04
CA HIS A 774 -17.33 10.55 3.76
C HIS A 774 -17.20 11.88 3.02
N PHE A 775 -17.47 11.91 1.71
CA PHE A 775 -17.29 13.10 0.87
C PHE A 775 -18.54 13.96 0.77
N THR A 776 -19.68 13.51 1.30
CA THR A 776 -20.93 14.30 1.32
C THR A 776 -20.83 15.57 2.17
N THR A 777 -19.86 15.65 3.08
CA THR A 777 -19.62 16.79 3.97
C THR A 777 -18.70 17.86 3.38
N PHE A 778 -18.36 17.75 2.10
CA PHE A 778 -17.47 18.69 1.40
C PHE A 778 -18.06 19.11 0.05
N PRO A 779 -17.71 20.31 -0.46
CA PRO A 779 -18.05 20.72 -1.81
C PRO A 779 -17.58 19.71 -2.86
N PRO A 780 -18.32 19.53 -3.96
CA PRO A 780 -18.02 18.51 -4.98
C PRO A 780 -16.67 18.72 -5.67
N ALA A 781 -16.14 19.94 -5.67
CA ALA A 781 -14.82 20.24 -6.22
C ALA A 781 -13.69 19.46 -5.50
N LEU A 782 -13.79 19.29 -4.18
CA LEU A 782 -12.80 18.53 -3.40
C LEU A 782 -12.83 17.04 -3.78
N PHE A 783 -14.03 16.49 -3.94
CA PHE A 783 -14.18 15.11 -4.40
C PHE A 783 -13.71 14.93 -5.85
N ALA A 784 -13.98 15.89 -6.75
CA ALA A 784 -13.48 15.84 -8.11
C ALA A 784 -11.94 15.87 -8.19
N GLN A 785 -11.29 16.69 -7.35
CA GLN A 785 -9.83 16.70 -7.24
C GLN A 785 -9.28 15.35 -6.75
N ARG A 786 -9.90 14.77 -5.72
CA ARG A 786 -9.58 13.43 -5.21
C ARG A 786 -9.70 12.36 -6.30
N LEU A 787 -10.81 12.38 -7.04
CA LEU A 787 -11.05 11.46 -8.14
C LEU A 787 -10.04 11.61 -9.27
N ALA A 788 -9.55 12.82 -9.56
CA ALA A 788 -8.52 13.02 -10.57
C ALA A 788 -7.20 12.30 -10.20
N GLY A 789 -6.77 12.36 -8.94
CA GLY A 789 -5.60 11.64 -8.44
C GLY A 789 -5.79 10.12 -8.49
N ILE A 790 -6.94 9.62 -8.04
CA ILE A 790 -7.27 8.18 -8.07
C ILE A 790 -7.34 7.68 -9.51
N ARG A 791 -8.00 8.42 -10.40
CA ARG A 791 -8.08 8.11 -11.84
C ARG A 791 -6.70 7.99 -12.46
N ALA A 792 -5.80 8.93 -12.18
CA ALA A 792 -4.43 8.89 -12.68
C ALA A 792 -3.68 7.64 -12.18
N ALA A 793 -3.85 7.28 -10.90
CA ALA A 793 -3.26 6.07 -10.32
C ALA A 793 -3.82 4.78 -10.94
N VAL A 794 -5.14 4.71 -11.17
CA VAL A 794 -5.79 3.57 -11.87
C VAL A 794 -5.29 3.45 -13.30
N ALA A 795 -5.21 4.57 -14.04
CA ALA A 795 -4.70 4.58 -15.40
C ALA A 795 -3.22 4.13 -15.45
N ALA A 796 -2.40 4.55 -14.49
CA ALA A 796 -1.01 4.13 -14.38
C ALA A 796 -0.87 2.64 -14.03
N LEU A 797 -1.74 2.10 -13.18
CA LEU A 797 -1.80 0.67 -12.87
C LEU A 797 -2.18 -0.15 -14.09
N LEU A 798 -3.26 0.21 -14.80
CA LEU A 798 -3.75 -0.50 -15.98
C LEU A 798 -2.79 -0.38 -17.19
N ALA A 799 -2.09 0.75 -17.33
CA ALA A 799 -1.06 0.90 -18.35
C ALA A 799 0.17 0.00 -18.07
N ARG A 800 0.44 -0.29 -16.80
CA ARG A 800 1.55 -1.16 -16.37
C ARG A 800 1.18 -2.64 -16.46
N GLU A 801 0.03 -3.01 -15.91
CA GLU A 801 -0.51 -4.37 -15.87
C GLU A 801 -1.99 -4.38 -16.33
N PRO A 802 -2.23 -4.46 -17.66
CA PRO A 802 -3.57 -4.35 -18.25
C PRO A 802 -4.57 -5.45 -17.83
N LEU A 803 -4.06 -6.58 -17.32
CA LEU A 803 -4.89 -7.70 -16.86
C LEU A 803 -5.39 -7.53 -15.41
N THR A 804 -5.02 -6.44 -14.74
CA THR A 804 -5.53 -6.12 -13.39
C THR A 804 -7.01 -5.79 -13.46
N LEU A 805 -7.85 -6.47 -12.67
CA LEU A 805 -9.27 -6.15 -12.59
C LEU A 805 -9.49 -4.96 -11.64
N VAL A 806 -10.06 -3.85 -12.13
CA VAL A 806 -10.45 -2.70 -11.31
C VAL A 806 -11.97 -2.54 -11.34
N VAL A 807 -12.59 -2.51 -10.17
CA VAL A 807 -14.04 -2.40 -9.97
C VAL A 807 -14.37 -1.15 -9.16
N ILE A 808 -15.29 -0.33 -9.67
CA ILE A 808 -15.80 0.87 -9.02
C ILE A 808 -17.19 0.56 -8.45
N LYS A 809 -17.29 0.57 -7.11
CA LYS A 809 -18.57 0.51 -6.40
C LYS A 809 -19.15 1.91 -6.31
N LEU A 810 -20.36 2.11 -6.82
CA LEU A 810 -21.12 3.34 -6.58
C LEU A 810 -21.69 3.39 -5.16
N ALA A 811 -21.94 4.59 -4.65
CA ALA A 811 -22.43 4.78 -3.29
C ALA A 811 -23.91 4.39 -3.15
N ASN A 812 -24.24 3.80 -2.00
CA ASN A 812 -25.59 3.34 -1.64
C ASN A 812 -26.55 4.52 -1.40
N THR A 813 -27.86 4.32 -1.58
CA THR A 813 -28.86 5.23 -0.98
C THR A 813 -28.89 5.08 0.55
N GLY A 814 -29.30 6.12 1.28
CA GLY A 814 -29.60 5.97 2.70
C GLY A 814 -29.77 7.27 3.47
N TYR A 815 -28.92 8.27 3.25
CA TYR A 815 -28.91 9.45 4.09
C TYR A 815 -29.90 10.55 3.66
N LYS A 816 -30.37 11.38 4.61
CA LYS A 816 -31.36 12.45 4.39
C LYS A 816 -31.06 13.71 5.21
N SER A 817 -29.79 13.96 5.57
CA SER A 817 -29.35 15.08 6.41
C SER A 817 -28.30 15.95 5.69
N VAL A 818 -27.92 17.06 6.31
CA VAL A 818 -26.85 17.93 5.78
C VAL A 818 -25.45 17.33 5.89
N TYR A 819 -25.27 16.30 6.73
CA TYR A 819 -23.99 15.59 6.89
C TYR A 819 -23.87 14.35 5.99
N GLY A 820 -24.92 14.09 5.20
CA GLY A 820 -25.06 13.00 4.25
C GLY A 820 -26.47 13.04 3.69
N SER A 821 -26.62 13.15 2.37
CA SER A 821 -27.94 13.10 1.73
C SER A 821 -27.87 12.28 0.45
N ASP A 822 -29.00 11.69 0.07
CA ASP A 822 -29.14 11.01 -1.22
C ASP A 822 -28.93 11.98 -2.39
N TRP A 823 -29.30 13.26 -2.24
CA TRP A 823 -29.03 14.25 -3.27
C TRP A 823 -27.52 14.46 -3.47
N PHE A 824 -26.75 14.64 -2.39
CA PHE A 824 -25.29 14.71 -2.45
C PHE A 824 -24.71 13.42 -3.06
N THR A 825 -25.15 12.27 -2.57
CA THR A 825 -24.66 10.96 -3.00
C THR A 825 -24.91 10.71 -4.49
N LEU A 826 -26.07 11.13 -5.00
CA LEU A 826 -26.39 11.08 -6.43
C LEU A 826 -25.39 11.90 -7.26
N GLN A 827 -25.05 13.12 -6.81
CA GLN A 827 -24.05 13.96 -7.49
C GLN A 827 -22.65 13.33 -7.45
N LEU A 828 -22.24 12.76 -6.30
CA LEU A 828 -20.96 12.05 -6.18
C LEU A 828 -20.89 10.82 -7.11
N ASN A 829 -22.00 10.07 -7.27
CA ASN A 829 -22.09 8.95 -8.20
C ASN A 829 -21.97 9.39 -9.68
N ARG A 830 -22.51 10.57 -10.04
CA ARG A 830 -22.29 11.16 -11.38
C ARG A 830 -20.81 11.46 -11.62
N LEU A 831 -20.12 12.02 -10.63
CA LEU A 831 -18.68 12.28 -10.70
C LEU A 831 -17.86 10.98 -10.81
N LEU A 832 -18.18 9.96 -10.02
CA LEU A 832 -17.54 8.65 -10.10
C LEU A 832 -17.67 8.03 -11.49
N ARG A 833 -18.88 8.01 -12.05
CA ARG A 833 -19.10 7.48 -13.41
C ARG A 833 -18.29 8.25 -14.45
N ALA A 834 -18.37 9.58 -14.42
CA ALA A 834 -17.63 10.42 -15.37
C ALA A 834 -16.11 10.26 -15.24
N ALA A 835 -15.59 10.16 -14.01
CA ALA A 835 -14.16 10.06 -13.75
C ALA A 835 -13.51 8.77 -14.27
N PHE A 836 -14.26 7.69 -14.48
CA PHE A 836 -13.72 6.42 -14.97
C PHE A 836 -14.33 5.93 -16.29
N ALA A 837 -15.18 6.72 -16.95
CA ALA A 837 -15.96 6.30 -18.11
C ALA A 837 -15.12 5.80 -19.30
N ASP A 838 -13.91 6.31 -19.48
CA ASP A 838 -12.98 5.99 -20.57
C ASP A 838 -11.83 5.05 -20.15
N LEU A 839 -11.86 4.53 -18.92
CA LEU A 839 -10.92 3.50 -18.47
C LEU A 839 -11.59 2.12 -18.50
N PRO A 840 -10.83 1.04 -18.74
CA PRO A 840 -11.38 -0.31 -18.75
C PRO A 840 -11.61 -0.80 -17.31
N VAL A 841 -12.59 -0.20 -16.62
CA VAL A 841 -13.02 -0.57 -15.27
C VAL A 841 -14.42 -1.20 -15.29
N ALA A 842 -14.76 -1.98 -14.27
CA ALA A 842 -16.13 -2.46 -14.06
C ALA A 842 -16.87 -1.56 -13.07
N PHE A 843 -18.20 -1.46 -13.20
CA PHE A 843 -19.05 -0.73 -12.26
C PHE A 843 -20.03 -1.69 -11.56
N VAL A 844 -20.13 -1.59 -10.24
CA VAL A 844 -21.23 -2.18 -9.45
C VAL A 844 -22.12 -1.04 -8.98
N ASP A 845 -23.32 -0.94 -9.57
CA ASP A 845 -24.28 0.13 -9.28
C ASP A 845 -25.09 -0.16 -8.01
N ALA A 846 -24.43 -0.02 -6.86
CA ALA A 846 -25.10 -0.22 -5.57
C ALA A 846 -26.20 0.82 -5.31
N TRP A 847 -26.17 1.98 -5.97
CA TRP A 847 -27.24 2.98 -5.90
C TRP A 847 -28.54 2.42 -6.46
N GLU A 848 -28.51 1.82 -7.65
CA GLU A 848 -29.70 1.20 -8.24
C GLU A 848 -30.12 -0.05 -7.48
N MET A 849 -29.18 -0.87 -7.00
CA MET A 849 -29.50 -2.05 -6.19
C MET A 849 -30.22 -1.67 -4.89
N THR A 850 -29.78 -0.63 -4.19
CA THR A 850 -30.47 -0.10 -2.99
C THR A 850 -31.76 0.66 -3.33
N SER A 851 -31.90 1.15 -4.56
CA SER A 851 -33.10 1.85 -5.05
C SER A 851 -34.17 0.93 -5.66
N SER A 852 -33.99 -0.38 -5.69
CA SER A 852 -34.89 -1.28 -6.45
C SER A 852 -35.95 -2.00 -5.61
N LEU A 853 -35.71 -2.20 -4.33
CA LEU A 853 -36.61 -2.95 -3.44
C LEU A 853 -37.30 -2.03 -2.43
N ALA A 854 -38.46 -2.46 -1.94
CA ALA A 854 -39.18 -1.79 -0.84
C ALA A 854 -38.59 -2.19 0.52
N VAL A 855 -37.31 -1.89 0.72
CA VAL A 855 -36.60 -2.05 2.00
C VAL A 855 -36.35 -0.68 2.63
N ASP A 856 -36.03 -0.67 3.92
CA ASP A 856 -35.69 0.57 4.61
C ASP A 856 -34.42 1.21 4.03
N ASP A 857 -34.45 2.53 3.86
CA ASP A 857 -33.27 3.30 3.44
C ASP A 857 -32.22 3.26 4.54
N ASN A 858 -31.11 2.58 4.25
CA ASN A 858 -29.97 2.49 5.14
C ASN A 858 -28.68 2.49 4.29
N ILE A 859 -27.78 3.43 4.60
CA ILE A 859 -26.47 3.53 3.93
C ILE A 859 -25.65 2.24 4.07
N HIS A 860 -25.89 1.51 5.16
CA HIS A 860 -25.39 0.17 5.46
C HIS A 860 -26.51 -0.84 5.19
N PRO A 861 -26.81 -1.17 3.92
CA PRO A 861 -27.94 -2.00 3.58
C PRO A 861 -27.82 -3.40 4.18
N GLY A 862 -28.96 -4.07 4.32
CA GLY A 862 -29.01 -5.43 4.87
C GLY A 862 -28.30 -6.46 4.01
N ARG A 863 -28.02 -7.64 4.61
CA ARG A 863 -27.24 -8.73 3.99
C ARG A 863 -27.75 -9.15 2.59
N LEU A 864 -29.05 -9.05 2.32
CA LEU A 864 -29.64 -9.33 1.01
C LEU A 864 -28.96 -8.50 -0.09
N ILE A 865 -28.89 -7.19 0.08
CA ILE A 865 -28.32 -6.29 -0.93
C ILE A 865 -26.81 -6.47 -1.01
N VAL A 866 -26.12 -6.49 0.14
CA VAL A 866 -24.66 -6.71 0.20
C VAL A 866 -24.25 -7.99 -0.51
N SER A 867 -24.99 -9.09 -0.32
CA SER A 867 -24.71 -10.36 -1.01
C SER A 867 -24.83 -10.24 -2.53
N ASN A 868 -25.85 -9.54 -3.03
CA ASN A 868 -26.02 -9.34 -4.47
C ASN A 868 -24.95 -8.41 -5.06
N GLU A 869 -24.56 -7.36 -4.34
CA GLU A 869 -23.43 -6.49 -4.71
C GLU A 869 -22.13 -7.30 -4.86
N VAL A 870 -21.84 -8.18 -3.89
CA VAL A 870 -20.68 -9.07 -3.92
C VAL A 870 -20.79 -10.14 -5.02
N HIS A 871 -21.96 -10.74 -5.24
CA HIS A 871 -22.15 -11.70 -6.33
C HIS A 871 -21.90 -11.07 -7.70
N PHE A 872 -22.26 -9.79 -7.87
CA PHE A 872 -21.97 -9.07 -9.11
C PHE A 872 -20.48 -8.77 -9.25
N LEU A 873 -19.79 -8.38 -8.17
CA LEU A 873 -18.32 -8.32 -8.15
C LEU A 873 -17.68 -9.65 -8.60
N LEU A 874 -18.09 -10.77 -7.98
CA LEU A 874 -17.55 -12.10 -8.29
C LEU A 874 -17.81 -12.51 -9.75
N SER A 875 -18.91 -12.03 -10.35
CA SER A 875 -19.19 -12.27 -11.78
C SER A 875 -18.16 -11.61 -12.71
N PHE A 876 -17.42 -10.59 -12.27
CA PHE A 876 -16.27 -10.03 -13.01
C PHE A 876 -14.96 -10.77 -12.75
N ILE A 877 -14.79 -11.36 -11.56
CA ILE A 877 -13.58 -12.11 -11.18
C ILE A 877 -13.56 -13.47 -11.89
N CYS A 878 -14.70 -14.16 -11.89
CA CYS A 878 -14.85 -15.49 -12.49
C CYS A 878 -16.06 -15.53 -13.45
N PRO A 879 -15.95 -14.86 -14.62
CA PRO A 879 -17.01 -14.76 -15.61
C PRO A 879 -17.40 -16.12 -16.21
N THR A 880 -18.66 -16.27 -16.62
CA THR A 880 -19.23 -17.50 -17.22
C THR A 880 -19.89 -17.25 -18.56
#